data_AF-A0A1C6SST8-F1
#
_entry.id   AF-A0A1C6SST8-F1
#
_cell.length_a   1.000
_cell.length_b   1.000
_cell.length_c   1.000
_cell.angle_alpha   90.00
_cell.angle_beta   90.00
_cell.angle_gamma   90.00
#
_symmetry.space_group_name_H-M   'P 1'
#
loop_
_entity.id
_entity.type
_entity.pdbx_description
1 polymer ?
#
loop_
_entity_poly.entity_id
_entity_poly.type
_entity_poly.pdbx_seq_one_letter_code
_entity_poly.pdbx_strand_id
1 'polypeptide(L)'
;MSDMAERPSGHRRARASRTRVFEESSNVHVGRGPDDRVRVLRHPRVEFSAERVGLAEASPRELADAYVREIVPMYDLPDEQVDDLTGPVRRLPVDEGTRLKLAEEKTVLDTVVVSYQQTVLGLPIWQAALQVRLYGEPLRVASSDSTVHYDVQVETPPSDTLGPATTEGSALREALGLDEQAGQGLRINDTRLLVYRYDPAERLDPSAAVENLQAEAPTLPLPPVPEGIEPGQHYVVREVLFSLSLPGWGDLNWRLFIEPRTGAVLYLRALVASVTACVFATDPVTASGNPLTGCSAAADLDVVRATVTLLGLDAPNAGVQALRGTYVEVRDTDAPAVVPPTTTAPFSFCYSAVSDDFAAANAYFHYDAPYRLVESMGFNVFSYFDGTTFPIPVDHQGFGNAVNAQAAGNVMGNGMGRFRNGLAAGGCPVGIAVDGRVALHEFGHALLWDHVNSPNFGFCHSAGDTLGAILSDPGSLAPDRFVTFPFVNIGRRHDRDVAAGWAWGGIQDDTQYGSEQILSTLLFWVYRSTGGDDPVRAVQEFAARYLAFLIIKAIGTLTVTTTNPEIYATALMDADESTLNFEGHPGGAWHKVIRWSFEQQGLYQPAGAPTPVTQPGDPPAVDVYIDDGRAGTYAPYLADFTATGDVWNRQLPDGGAAHEEPLAGFPSYAYVRVGNRGTQEATDVAVKLYRSDPATGLAWPNAWTPTDTPELAATGPVPPGGQTVLGPFTWNTQSAGVACLLASASATGDPSNADTVNGSLPNWRLVPFDNNLAQRNVTAVVADPCEQMERLAEYIGTLGLTQGLEQSLTAKLHNARRDCERGHTTPACNKLGAFANEVRAQTGKGLTAAQAQVLLGHNDGIRTALGC
;
A
#
# COMPACT_ATOMS: atom_id res chain seq x y z
N MET A 1 -97.82 7.21 18.97
CA MET A 1 -97.03 7.59 20.16
C MET A 1 -95.61 7.82 19.67
N SER A 2 -95.25 9.10 19.64
CA SER A 2 -94.02 9.80 19.21
C SER A 2 -93.01 9.08 18.30
N ASP A 3 -92.56 9.64 17.18
CA ASP A 3 -93.03 10.71 16.30
C ASP A 3 -92.29 10.45 14.97
N MET A 4 -93.00 10.41 13.85
CA MET A 4 -92.45 10.20 12.51
C MET A 4 -92.29 11.56 11.81
N ALA A 5 -91.19 11.75 11.07
CA ALA A 5 -91.05 12.82 10.08
C ALA A 5 -90.27 12.33 8.84
N GLU A 6 -90.62 12.92 7.69
CA GLU A 6 -90.48 12.45 6.31
C GLU A 6 -89.28 13.01 5.50
N ARG A 7 -88.77 12.18 4.55
CA ARG A 7 -88.40 12.41 3.11
C ARG A 7 -87.39 13.56 2.72
N PRO A 8 -86.99 13.75 1.42
CA PRO A 8 -85.91 13.02 0.72
C PRO A 8 -84.95 13.91 -0.14
N SER A 9 -84.05 13.29 -0.92
CA SER A 9 -83.39 13.77 -2.17
C SER A 9 -81.90 14.24 -2.18
N GLY A 10 -81.06 13.42 -2.82
CA GLY A 10 -80.15 13.79 -3.92
C GLY A 10 -78.90 14.65 -3.67
N HIS A 11 -77.71 14.04 -3.73
CA HIS A 11 -76.76 14.19 -4.86
C HIS A 11 -75.57 13.22 -4.75
N ARG A 12 -75.19 12.67 -5.91
CA ARG A 12 -74.10 11.71 -6.16
C ARG A 12 -72.76 12.16 -5.58
N ARG A 13 -71.94 11.19 -5.14
CA ARG A 13 -70.51 11.16 -5.49
C ARG A 13 -70.02 9.72 -5.71
N ALA A 14 -69.10 9.63 -6.65
CA ALA A 14 -68.72 8.47 -7.43
C ALA A 14 -68.18 7.29 -6.60
N ARG A 15 -68.53 6.09 -7.07
CA ARG A 15 -67.86 4.82 -6.81
C ARG A 15 -66.43 4.92 -7.35
N ALA A 16 -65.44 5.06 -6.48
CA ALA A 16 -64.04 5.00 -6.87
C ALA A 16 -63.62 3.54 -7.08
N SER A 17 -62.82 3.36 -8.13
CA SER A 17 -62.44 2.10 -8.77
C SER A 17 -61.73 1.12 -7.84
N ARG A 18 -61.96 -0.17 -8.14
CA ARG A 18 -61.14 -1.30 -7.73
C ARG A 18 -59.65 -1.05 -8.00
N THR A 19 -58.85 -1.55 -7.07
CA THR A 19 -57.42 -1.90 -7.08
C THR A 19 -56.83 -2.01 -8.48
N ARG A 20 -55.85 -1.18 -8.83
CA ARG A 20 -54.97 -1.44 -9.97
C ARG A 20 -54.07 -2.60 -9.57
N VAL A 21 -54.38 -3.79 -10.07
CA VAL A 21 -53.47 -4.94 -10.00
C VAL A 21 -52.26 -4.60 -10.86
N PHE A 22 -51.05 -4.82 -10.33
CA PHE A 22 -49.80 -4.68 -11.05
C PHE A 22 -49.74 -5.78 -12.13
N GLU A 23 -50.08 -5.46 -13.39
CA GLU A 23 -49.96 -6.41 -14.51
C GLU A 23 -48.55 -6.38 -15.09
N GLU A 24 -48.04 -7.53 -15.55
CA GLU A 24 -46.80 -7.62 -16.34
C GLU A 24 -46.88 -6.63 -17.50
N SER A 25 -45.98 -5.65 -17.51
CA SER A 25 -45.95 -4.59 -18.50
C SER A 25 -44.52 -4.27 -18.90
N SER A 26 -44.35 -3.57 -20.01
CA SER A 26 -43.05 -3.11 -20.52
C SER A 26 -42.30 -2.14 -19.57
N ASN A 27 -42.91 -1.78 -18.44
CA ASN A 27 -42.39 -0.84 -17.45
C ASN A 27 -41.80 -1.52 -16.20
N VAL A 28 -42.02 -2.83 -16.04
CA VAL A 28 -41.62 -3.62 -14.87
C VAL A 28 -40.93 -4.87 -15.38
N HIS A 29 -39.67 -5.07 -15.04
CA HIS A 29 -38.96 -6.31 -15.35
C HIS A 29 -39.25 -7.34 -14.26
N VAL A 30 -39.70 -8.53 -14.67
CA VAL A 30 -40.03 -9.65 -13.78
C VAL A 30 -38.99 -10.75 -14.00
N GLY A 31 -38.19 -11.02 -12.96
CA GLY A 31 -37.27 -12.16 -12.92
C GLY A 31 -37.95 -13.34 -12.24
N ARG A 32 -38.03 -14.49 -12.92
CA ARG A 32 -38.64 -15.73 -12.40
C ARG A 32 -37.56 -16.77 -12.06
N GLY A 33 -37.83 -17.60 -11.05
CA GLY A 33 -36.99 -18.72 -10.66
C GLY A 33 -37.24 -19.98 -11.51
N PRO A 34 -36.51 -21.08 -11.26
CA PRO A 34 -36.70 -22.36 -11.95
C PRO A 34 -38.09 -22.99 -11.78
N ASP A 35 -38.83 -22.57 -10.75
CA ASP A 35 -40.21 -22.95 -10.43
C ASP A 35 -41.27 -22.05 -11.10
N ASP A 36 -40.84 -21.20 -12.05
CA ASP A 36 -41.64 -20.17 -12.74
C ASP A 36 -42.27 -19.11 -11.82
N ARG A 37 -41.92 -19.10 -10.53
CA ARG A 37 -42.40 -18.08 -9.59
C ARG A 37 -41.58 -16.80 -9.72
N VAL A 38 -42.21 -15.66 -9.46
CA VAL A 38 -41.51 -14.37 -9.42
C VAL A 38 -40.54 -14.34 -8.25
N ARG A 39 -39.29 -13.98 -8.53
CA ARG A 39 -38.22 -13.80 -7.54
C ARG A 39 -37.70 -12.38 -7.49
N VAL A 40 -37.83 -11.62 -8.58
CA VAL A 40 -37.36 -10.24 -8.68
C VAL A 40 -38.37 -9.39 -9.44
N LEU A 41 -38.65 -8.19 -8.94
CA LEU A 41 -39.35 -7.13 -9.68
C LEU A 41 -38.42 -5.91 -9.77
N ARG A 42 -38.27 -5.32 -10.95
CA ARG A 42 -37.49 -4.09 -11.16
C ARG A 42 -38.32 -3.06 -11.91
N HIS A 43 -38.20 -1.78 -11.56
CA HIS A 43 -39.01 -0.68 -12.11
C HIS A 43 -38.17 0.28 -12.98
N PRO A 44 -37.69 -0.14 -14.17
CA PRO A 44 -36.75 0.66 -14.97
C PRO A 44 -37.37 1.86 -15.69
N ARG A 45 -38.71 1.96 -15.81
CA ARG A 45 -39.36 2.95 -16.70
C ARG A 45 -40.55 3.70 -16.09
N VAL A 46 -41.21 3.15 -15.09
CA VAL A 46 -42.28 3.83 -14.35
C VAL A 46 -42.01 3.67 -12.86
N GLU A 47 -41.84 4.80 -12.20
CA GLU A 47 -41.40 4.87 -10.81
C GLU A 47 -42.55 4.54 -9.85
N PHE A 48 -42.30 3.70 -8.84
CA PHE A 48 -43.19 3.57 -7.70
C PHE A 48 -42.75 4.61 -6.65
N SER A 49 -43.36 5.80 -6.72
CA SER A 49 -43.02 6.96 -5.90
C SER A 49 -44.03 7.19 -4.76
N ALA A 50 -43.64 8.00 -3.77
CA ALA A 50 -44.56 8.44 -2.70
C ALA A 50 -45.81 9.15 -3.25
N GLU A 51 -45.66 9.93 -4.32
CA GLU A 51 -46.77 10.60 -5.00
C GLU A 51 -47.80 9.62 -5.58
N ARG A 52 -47.33 8.48 -6.15
CA ARG A 52 -48.22 7.45 -6.72
C ARG A 52 -49.18 6.89 -5.68
N VAL A 53 -48.68 6.67 -4.47
CA VAL A 53 -49.46 6.09 -3.36
C VAL A 53 -50.08 7.15 -2.44
N GLY A 54 -49.96 8.43 -2.80
CA GLY A 54 -50.58 9.55 -2.07
C GLY A 54 -49.94 9.83 -0.71
N LEU A 55 -48.67 9.48 -0.52
CA LEU A 55 -47.92 9.76 0.71
C LEU A 55 -47.16 11.09 0.54
N ALA A 56 -47.37 12.02 1.46
CA ALA A 56 -46.61 13.28 1.54
C ALA A 56 -45.46 13.10 2.55
N GLU A 57 -44.24 13.48 2.16
CA GLU A 57 -43.03 13.36 3.01
C GLU A 57 -42.79 11.93 3.55
N ALA A 58 -43.08 10.92 2.72
CA ALA A 58 -42.95 9.51 3.10
C ALA A 58 -41.51 9.17 3.50
N SER A 59 -41.35 8.44 4.59
CA SER A 59 -40.12 7.72 4.88
C SER A 59 -39.90 6.57 3.88
N PRO A 60 -38.65 6.12 3.65
CA PRO A 60 -38.36 4.94 2.85
C PRO A 60 -39.18 3.71 3.25
N ARG A 61 -39.35 3.52 4.55
CA ARG A 61 -40.19 2.45 5.12
C ARG A 61 -41.67 2.57 4.73
N GLU A 62 -42.27 3.76 4.85
CA GLU A 62 -43.69 3.93 4.51
C GLU A 62 -43.94 3.68 3.03
N LEU A 63 -43.00 4.06 2.16
CA LEU A 63 -43.09 3.75 0.73
C LEU A 63 -42.89 2.27 0.44
N ALA A 64 -41.94 1.61 1.12
CA ALA A 64 -41.73 0.16 1.00
C ALA A 64 -42.94 -0.65 1.50
N ASP A 65 -43.56 -0.24 2.62
CA ASP A 65 -44.74 -0.88 3.19
C ASP A 65 -45.94 -0.78 2.23
N ALA A 66 -46.12 0.37 1.57
CA ALA A 66 -47.15 0.54 0.56
C ALA A 66 -46.86 -0.32 -0.69
N TYR A 67 -45.60 -0.37 -1.10
CA TYR A 67 -45.14 -1.18 -2.23
C TYR A 67 -45.37 -2.67 -2.00
N VAL A 68 -44.92 -3.22 -0.86
CA VAL A 68 -45.07 -4.66 -0.53
C VAL A 68 -46.53 -5.09 -0.56
N ARG A 69 -47.44 -4.31 0.02
CA ARG A 69 -48.88 -4.63 -0.01
C ARG A 69 -49.46 -4.67 -1.43
N GLU A 70 -48.91 -3.91 -2.36
CA GLU A 70 -49.37 -3.89 -3.75
C GLU A 70 -48.80 -5.07 -4.57
N ILE A 71 -47.57 -5.49 -4.29
CA ILE A 71 -46.84 -6.49 -5.11
C ILE A 71 -46.90 -7.92 -4.59
N VAL A 72 -47.38 -8.19 -3.37
CA VAL A 72 -47.46 -9.57 -2.86
C VAL A 72 -48.22 -10.56 -3.74
N PRO A 73 -49.31 -10.19 -4.46
CA PRO A 73 -49.95 -11.13 -5.39
C PRO A 73 -49.04 -11.51 -6.56
N MET A 74 -48.10 -10.64 -6.98
CA MET A 74 -47.13 -10.97 -8.04
C MET A 74 -46.10 -12.01 -7.59
N TYR A 75 -45.79 -12.04 -6.29
CA TYR A 75 -44.94 -13.05 -5.68
C TYR A 75 -45.71 -14.31 -5.29
N ASP A 76 -46.98 -14.49 -5.68
CA ASP A 76 -47.84 -15.60 -5.25
C ASP A 76 -47.93 -15.74 -3.71
N LEU A 77 -47.88 -14.61 -3.00
CA LEU A 77 -48.05 -14.55 -1.55
C LEU A 77 -49.48 -14.16 -1.18
N PRO A 78 -50.11 -14.83 -0.19
CA PRO A 78 -51.43 -14.45 0.26
C PRO A 78 -51.38 -13.13 1.05
N ASP A 79 -52.44 -12.32 0.92
CA ASP A 79 -52.57 -11.00 1.57
C ASP A 79 -52.36 -11.08 3.09
N GLU A 80 -52.74 -12.20 3.71
CA GLU A 80 -52.53 -12.45 5.14
C GLU A 80 -51.06 -12.32 5.58
N GLN A 81 -50.09 -12.54 4.68
CA GLN A 81 -48.67 -12.39 5.03
C GLN A 81 -48.27 -10.93 5.27
N VAL A 82 -49.02 -9.94 4.77
CA VAL A 82 -48.69 -8.50 4.91
C VAL A 82 -49.59 -7.74 5.87
N ASP A 83 -50.46 -8.45 6.60
CA ASP A 83 -51.34 -7.85 7.60
C ASP A 83 -50.59 -7.19 8.77
N ASP A 84 -49.35 -7.64 9.04
CA ASP A 84 -48.52 -7.20 10.18
C ASP A 84 -47.06 -6.88 9.79
N LEU A 85 -46.87 -6.10 8.71
CA LEU A 85 -45.52 -5.69 8.27
C LEU A 85 -44.70 -4.97 9.36
N THR A 86 -45.36 -4.22 10.25
CA THR A 86 -44.68 -3.42 11.28
C THR A 86 -44.50 -4.16 12.61
N GLY A 87 -45.06 -5.36 12.73
CA GLY A 87 -44.99 -6.14 13.96
C GLY A 87 -43.58 -6.66 14.25
N PRO A 88 -43.25 -6.93 15.53
CA PRO A 88 -41.95 -7.46 15.87
C PRO A 88 -41.85 -8.95 15.48
N VAL A 89 -40.68 -9.35 14.97
CA VAL A 89 -40.27 -10.76 14.95
C VAL A 89 -40.16 -11.25 16.40
N ARG A 90 -40.82 -12.37 16.71
CA ARG A 90 -40.84 -12.93 18.07
C ARG A 90 -39.59 -13.74 18.33
N ARG A 91 -39.25 -13.86 19.62
CA ARG A 91 -38.16 -14.73 20.11
C ARG A 91 -38.67 -16.08 20.63
N LEU A 92 -39.98 -16.22 20.78
CA LEU A 92 -40.67 -17.42 21.25
C LEU A 92 -41.85 -17.72 20.31
N PRO A 93 -42.21 -19.01 20.13
CA PRO A 93 -43.36 -19.40 19.32
C PRO A 93 -44.67 -18.79 19.83
N VAL A 94 -45.49 -18.32 18.91
CA VAL A 94 -46.87 -17.89 19.11
C VAL A 94 -47.76 -18.55 18.06
N ASP A 95 -49.07 -18.63 18.31
CA ASP A 95 -50.02 -19.12 17.31
C ASP A 95 -50.22 -18.05 16.22
N GLU A 96 -49.36 -18.09 15.21
CA GLU A 96 -49.34 -17.16 14.08
C GLU A 96 -48.92 -17.92 12.82
N GLY A 97 -49.72 -17.81 11.75
CA GLY A 97 -49.37 -18.34 10.44
C GLY A 97 -48.19 -17.59 9.80
N THR A 98 -47.91 -17.86 8.53
CA THR A 98 -46.80 -17.19 7.85
C THR A 98 -47.06 -15.69 7.72
N ARG A 99 -46.08 -14.85 8.08
CA ARG A 99 -46.13 -13.37 8.00
C ARG A 99 -44.80 -12.81 7.50
N LEU A 100 -44.85 -11.67 6.80
CA LEU A 100 -43.72 -10.80 6.54
C LEU A 100 -43.69 -9.72 7.63
N LYS A 101 -42.54 -9.57 8.29
CA LYS A 101 -42.35 -8.57 9.35
C LYS A 101 -41.08 -7.79 9.09
N LEU A 102 -41.10 -6.48 9.35
CA LEU A 102 -39.93 -5.63 9.18
C LEU A 102 -38.75 -6.21 9.98
N ALA A 103 -37.63 -6.39 9.29
CA ALA A 103 -36.40 -6.93 9.86
C ALA A 103 -35.36 -5.82 10.04
N GLU A 104 -35.09 -5.08 8.97
CA GLU A 104 -34.03 -4.08 8.93
C GLU A 104 -34.35 -3.00 7.89
N GLU A 105 -33.96 -1.78 8.19
CA GLU A 105 -33.80 -0.69 7.24
C GLU A 105 -32.34 -0.27 7.25
N LYS A 106 -31.69 -0.30 6.08
CA LYS A 106 -30.28 0.02 5.94
C LYS A 106 -30.05 0.95 4.77
N THR A 107 -29.26 2.00 4.99
CA THR A 107 -28.83 2.93 3.95
C THR A 107 -27.40 2.61 3.53
N VAL A 108 -27.16 2.51 2.23
CA VAL A 108 -25.84 2.39 1.61
C VAL A 108 -25.76 3.43 0.50
N LEU A 109 -24.92 4.45 0.70
CA LEU A 109 -24.83 5.62 -0.17
C LEU A 109 -26.22 6.26 -0.37
N ASP A 110 -26.71 6.29 -1.61
CA ASP A 110 -27.99 6.88 -2.04
C ASP A 110 -29.14 5.87 -2.12
N THR A 111 -28.90 4.61 -1.73
CA THR A 111 -29.89 3.54 -1.77
C THR A 111 -30.30 3.11 -0.36
N VAL A 112 -31.60 3.05 -0.11
CA VAL A 112 -32.19 2.48 1.12
C VAL A 112 -32.74 1.10 0.82
N VAL A 113 -32.42 0.12 1.67
CA VAL A 113 -32.96 -1.24 1.60
C VAL A 113 -33.85 -1.47 2.81
N VAL A 114 -35.10 -1.82 2.56
CA VAL A 114 -36.06 -2.24 3.59
C VAL A 114 -36.30 -3.73 3.43
N SER A 115 -35.99 -4.52 4.45
CA SER A 115 -36.10 -5.97 4.44
C SER A 115 -37.24 -6.45 5.35
N TYR A 116 -38.07 -7.34 4.83
CA TYR A 116 -39.16 -8.00 5.55
C TYR A 116 -38.84 -9.48 5.72
N GLN A 117 -38.55 -9.90 6.95
CA GLN A 117 -38.28 -11.27 7.32
C GLN A 117 -39.58 -12.09 7.24
N GLN A 118 -39.54 -13.22 6.55
CA GLN A 118 -40.62 -14.20 6.63
C GLN A 118 -40.58 -14.90 7.98
N THR A 119 -41.73 -15.00 8.61
CA THR A 119 -41.92 -15.61 9.93
C THR A 119 -43.04 -16.63 9.88
N VAL A 120 -43.00 -17.61 10.79
CA VAL A 120 -44.09 -18.54 11.09
C VAL A 120 -43.99 -18.90 12.57
N LEU A 121 -45.13 -19.07 13.25
CA LEU A 121 -45.21 -19.10 14.71
C LEU A 121 -44.60 -17.84 15.36
N GLY A 122 -44.56 -16.72 14.63
CA GLY A 122 -43.83 -15.50 14.98
C GLY A 122 -42.30 -15.61 14.97
N LEU A 123 -41.71 -16.78 14.69
CA LEU A 123 -40.27 -16.99 14.59
C LEU A 123 -39.76 -16.71 13.17
N PRO A 124 -38.51 -16.22 13.00
CA PRO A 124 -37.94 -16.00 11.68
C PRO A 124 -37.65 -17.33 10.97
N ILE A 125 -37.99 -17.42 9.70
CA ILE A 125 -37.58 -18.52 8.83
C ILE A 125 -36.18 -18.21 8.28
N TRP A 126 -35.23 -19.11 8.48
CA TRP A 126 -33.85 -18.94 8.02
C TRP A 126 -33.78 -18.65 6.51
N GLN A 127 -33.04 -17.59 6.15
CA GLN A 127 -32.80 -17.15 4.77
C GLN A 127 -34.05 -16.80 3.94
N ALA A 128 -35.23 -16.64 4.56
CA ALA A 128 -36.46 -16.30 3.88
C ALA A 128 -36.89 -14.85 4.14
N ALA A 129 -36.75 -13.96 3.15
CA ALA A 129 -37.12 -12.56 3.26
C ALA A 129 -37.64 -11.99 1.93
N LEU A 130 -38.38 -10.89 2.02
CA LEU A 130 -38.73 -10.01 0.91
C LEU A 130 -38.00 -8.68 1.11
N GLN A 131 -37.20 -8.26 0.13
CA GLN A 131 -36.38 -7.04 0.21
C GLN A 131 -36.87 -6.01 -0.81
N VAL A 132 -36.88 -4.74 -0.42
CA VAL A 132 -37.24 -3.60 -1.27
C VAL A 132 -36.09 -2.60 -1.29
N ARG A 133 -35.64 -2.20 -2.48
CA ARG A 133 -34.55 -1.25 -2.69
C ARG A 133 -35.12 0.05 -3.23
N LEU A 134 -34.79 1.16 -2.59
CA LEU A 134 -35.29 2.50 -2.91
C LEU A 134 -34.11 3.43 -3.20
N TYR A 135 -34.26 4.31 -4.19
CA TYR A 135 -33.32 5.40 -4.43
C TYR A 135 -33.75 6.66 -3.68
N GLY A 136 -32.79 7.42 -3.15
CA GLY A 136 -33.01 8.75 -2.59
C GLY A 136 -33.30 9.81 -3.66
N GLU A 137 -34.01 10.87 -3.26
CA GLU A 137 -34.17 12.16 -3.98
C GLU A 137 -34.45 12.07 -5.52
N PRO A 138 -35.70 11.92 -5.97
CA PRO A 138 -36.90 11.68 -5.16
C PRO A 138 -37.01 10.22 -4.71
N LEU A 139 -37.58 10.02 -3.51
CA LEU A 139 -37.79 8.70 -2.93
C LEU A 139 -38.67 7.82 -3.85
N ARG A 140 -38.10 6.73 -4.36
CA ARG A 140 -38.78 5.80 -5.28
C ARG A 140 -38.26 4.37 -5.16
N VAL A 141 -39.13 3.38 -5.34
CA VAL A 141 -38.72 1.96 -5.36
C VAL A 141 -38.06 1.63 -6.69
N ALA A 142 -36.84 1.09 -6.61
CA ALA A 142 -36.04 0.64 -7.75
C ALA A 142 -36.32 -0.84 -8.07
N SER A 143 -36.35 -1.69 -7.05
CA SER A 143 -36.58 -3.12 -7.20
C SER A 143 -37.01 -3.80 -5.90
N SER A 144 -37.50 -5.03 -6.03
CA SER A 144 -37.65 -5.97 -4.92
C SER A 144 -37.22 -7.37 -5.31
N ASP A 145 -36.84 -8.15 -4.31
CA ASP A 145 -36.47 -9.56 -4.48
C ASP A 145 -36.95 -10.41 -3.30
N SER A 146 -37.22 -11.69 -3.55
CA SER A 146 -37.87 -12.59 -2.58
C SER A 146 -37.20 -13.96 -2.50
N THR A 147 -36.83 -14.37 -1.29
CA THR A 147 -36.36 -15.71 -0.95
C THR A 147 -37.35 -16.48 -0.06
N VAL A 148 -38.59 -16.00 0.02
CA VAL A 148 -39.64 -16.61 0.85
C VAL A 148 -39.92 -18.07 0.49
N HIS A 149 -40.31 -18.84 1.50
CA HIS A 149 -40.78 -20.22 1.38
C HIS A 149 -42.29 -20.22 1.16
N TYR A 150 -42.78 -21.01 0.20
CA TYR A 150 -44.21 -21.10 -0.12
C TYR A 150 -44.91 -22.23 0.63
N ASP A 151 -44.26 -23.39 0.73
CA ASP A 151 -44.82 -24.59 1.37
C ASP A 151 -44.30 -24.73 2.81
N VAL A 152 -44.54 -23.72 3.64
CA VAL A 152 -44.10 -23.73 5.05
C VAL A 152 -44.96 -24.68 5.87
N GLN A 153 -44.38 -25.78 6.32
CA GLN A 153 -45.01 -26.73 7.24
C GLN A 153 -44.13 -26.88 8.48
N VAL A 154 -44.63 -26.43 9.62
CA VAL A 154 -43.91 -26.49 10.89
C VAL A 154 -44.86 -26.90 12.01
N GLU A 155 -44.42 -27.84 12.83
CA GLU A 155 -45.12 -28.18 14.07
C GLU A 155 -44.72 -27.23 15.19
N THR A 156 -45.67 -26.86 16.05
CA THR A 156 -45.34 -26.12 17.27
C THR A 156 -44.76 -27.10 18.30
N PRO A 157 -43.50 -26.97 18.71
CA PRO A 157 -42.91 -27.85 19.73
C PRO A 157 -43.53 -27.57 21.11
N PRO A 158 -43.66 -28.59 21.98
CA PRO A 158 -44.11 -28.43 23.36
C PRO A 158 -43.26 -27.40 24.13
N SER A 159 -43.89 -26.50 24.91
CA SER A 159 -43.18 -25.39 25.56
C SER A 159 -42.05 -25.79 26.52
N ASP A 160 -42.12 -26.98 27.10
CA ASP A 160 -41.11 -27.58 27.96
C ASP A 160 -39.86 -28.04 27.19
N THR A 161 -39.97 -28.32 25.89
CA THR A 161 -38.83 -28.67 25.00
C THR A 161 -38.06 -27.45 24.51
N LEU A 162 -38.62 -26.25 24.65
CA LEU A 162 -38.00 -24.98 24.24
C LEU A 162 -37.05 -24.39 25.31
N GLY A 163 -36.82 -25.09 26.42
CA GLY A 163 -36.03 -24.64 27.57
C GLY A 163 -34.54 -24.37 27.28
N PRO A 164 -33.80 -23.85 28.29
CA PRO A 164 -32.40 -23.44 28.19
C PRO A 164 -31.38 -24.59 28.11
N ALA A 165 -31.84 -25.84 27.96
CA ALA A 165 -30.98 -27.02 27.95
C ALA A 165 -29.90 -27.00 26.84
N THR A 166 -29.94 -26.07 25.88
CA THR A 166 -28.95 -25.88 24.81
C THR A 166 -28.17 -24.56 24.90
N THR A 167 -28.31 -23.82 26.01
CA THR A 167 -27.53 -22.59 26.30
C THR A 167 -26.35 -22.82 27.24
N GLU A 168 -26.17 -24.04 27.74
CA GLU A 168 -25.03 -24.44 28.56
C GLU A 168 -23.97 -25.14 27.70
N GLY A 169 -22.68 -24.83 27.92
CA GLY A 169 -21.58 -25.41 27.15
C GLY A 169 -21.49 -26.93 27.23
N SER A 170 -21.91 -27.53 28.35
CA SER A 170 -21.97 -28.98 28.57
C SER A 170 -22.94 -29.68 27.63
N ALA A 171 -24.14 -29.14 27.47
CA ALA A 171 -25.18 -29.70 26.60
C ALA A 171 -24.91 -29.43 25.12
N LEU A 172 -24.28 -28.29 24.79
CA LEU A 172 -23.82 -28.05 23.42
C LEU A 172 -22.72 -29.04 23.01
N ARG A 173 -21.80 -29.34 23.92
CA ARG A 173 -20.76 -30.36 23.71
C ARG A 173 -21.34 -31.74 23.45
N GLU A 174 -22.38 -32.13 24.19
CA GLU A 174 -23.11 -33.39 23.99
C GLU A 174 -23.82 -33.43 22.63
N ALA A 175 -24.52 -32.35 22.25
CA ALA A 175 -25.18 -32.25 20.94
C ALA A 175 -24.18 -32.30 19.76
N LEU A 176 -22.96 -31.80 19.96
CA LEU A 176 -21.86 -31.85 18.99
C LEU A 176 -21.10 -33.19 19.01
N GLY A 177 -21.42 -34.12 19.91
CA GLY A 177 -20.73 -35.41 20.03
C GLY A 177 -19.27 -35.30 20.52
N LEU A 178 -18.90 -34.20 21.18
CA LEU A 178 -17.54 -33.93 21.63
C LEU A 178 -17.28 -34.49 23.03
N ASP A 179 -16.07 -35.01 23.27
CA ASP A 179 -15.61 -35.35 24.62
C ASP A 179 -15.12 -34.10 25.39
N GLU A 180 -14.77 -34.29 26.66
CA GLU A 180 -14.36 -33.18 27.54
C GLU A 180 -13.09 -32.46 27.06
N GLN A 181 -12.19 -33.15 26.37
CA GLN A 181 -10.95 -32.58 25.85
C GLN A 181 -11.20 -31.83 24.52
N ALA A 182 -11.96 -32.43 23.60
CA ALA A 182 -12.30 -31.83 22.31
C ALA A 182 -13.23 -30.61 22.44
N GLY A 183 -14.03 -30.54 23.51
CA GLY A 183 -14.85 -29.38 23.85
C GLY A 183 -14.14 -28.31 24.68
N GLN A 184 -12.85 -28.44 24.97
CA GLN A 184 -12.12 -27.50 25.82
C GLN A 184 -12.07 -26.11 25.17
N GLY A 185 -12.50 -25.08 25.90
CA GLY A 185 -12.54 -23.70 25.40
C GLY A 185 -13.78 -23.36 24.56
N LEU A 186 -14.76 -24.28 24.43
CA LEU A 186 -16.04 -23.99 23.81
C LEU A 186 -16.73 -22.83 24.54
N ARG A 187 -17.13 -21.81 23.77
CA ARG A 187 -17.80 -20.62 24.29
C ARG A 187 -19.01 -20.26 23.46
N ILE A 188 -20.20 -20.29 24.05
CA ILE A 188 -21.42 -19.83 23.41
C ILE A 188 -21.39 -18.29 23.36
N ASN A 189 -21.58 -17.74 22.18
CA ASN A 189 -21.55 -16.31 21.90
C ASN A 189 -22.97 -15.73 21.86
N ASP A 190 -23.92 -16.41 21.20
CA ASP A 190 -25.32 -15.99 21.13
C ASP A 190 -26.24 -17.17 20.81
N THR A 191 -27.53 -17.07 21.16
CA THR A 191 -28.55 -18.05 20.79
C THR A 191 -29.90 -17.41 20.48
N ARG A 192 -30.65 -18.00 19.54
CA ARG A 192 -32.06 -17.64 19.29
C ARG A 192 -32.85 -18.80 18.71
N LEU A 193 -34.18 -18.72 18.78
CA LEU A 193 -35.07 -19.64 18.07
C LEU A 193 -35.36 -19.11 16.67
N LEU A 194 -35.35 -20.01 15.69
CA LEU A 194 -35.75 -19.75 14.31
C LEU A 194 -36.37 -21.00 13.70
N VAL A 195 -36.90 -20.89 12.49
CA VAL A 195 -37.43 -22.01 11.72
C VAL A 195 -36.48 -22.33 10.56
N TYR A 196 -36.03 -23.57 10.46
CA TYR A 196 -35.10 -24.04 9.44
C TYR A 196 -35.73 -25.17 8.64
N ARG A 197 -35.66 -25.10 7.30
CA ARG A 197 -36.04 -26.21 6.43
C ARG A 197 -34.87 -27.18 6.35
N TYR A 198 -35.02 -28.38 6.91
CA TYR A 198 -33.92 -29.33 6.98
C TYR A 198 -33.57 -29.85 5.59
N ASP A 199 -32.30 -29.71 5.22
CA ASP A 199 -31.73 -30.34 4.02
C ASP A 199 -30.51 -31.16 4.46
N PRO A 200 -30.54 -32.50 4.30
CA PRO A 200 -29.42 -33.35 4.70
C PRO A 200 -28.14 -33.02 3.92
N ALA A 201 -28.22 -32.52 2.68
CA ALA A 201 -27.05 -32.11 1.90
C ALA A 201 -26.39 -30.85 2.47
N GLU A 202 -27.13 -30.02 3.20
CA GLU A 202 -26.65 -28.80 3.83
C GLU A 202 -26.33 -28.98 5.33
N ARG A 203 -26.43 -30.20 5.86
CA ARG A 203 -26.24 -30.47 7.29
C ARG A 203 -24.83 -30.10 7.79
N LEU A 204 -23.80 -30.53 7.07
CA LEU A 204 -22.41 -30.12 7.23
C LEU A 204 -22.00 -29.25 6.06
N ASP A 205 -20.87 -28.55 6.17
CA ASP A 205 -20.33 -27.82 5.03
C ASP A 205 -20.18 -28.81 3.86
N PRO A 206 -20.82 -28.56 2.69
CA PRO A 206 -20.72 -29.47 1.55
C PRO A 206 -19.26 -29.70 1.14
N SER A 207 -18.38 -28.74 1.47
CA SER A 207 -16.94 -28.87 1.24
C SER A 207 -16.17 -29.74 2.23
N ALA A 208 -16.74 -30.11 3.37
CA ALA A 208 -16.12 -31.00 4.36
C ALA A 208 -16.24 -32.49 3.97
N ALA A 209 -17.04 -32.83 2.97
CA ALA A 209 -17.23 -34.21 2.50
C ALA A 209 -16.33 -34.59 1.29
N VAL A 210 -15.38 -33.72 0.93
CA VAL A 210 -14.55 -33.87 -0.28
C VAL A 210 -13.18 -34.46 0.08
N GLU A 211 -12.95 -35.73 -0.29
CA GLU A 211 -11.79 -36.53 0.16
C GLU A 211 -10.40 -36.11 -0.42
N ASN A 212 -10.29 -34.99 -1.15
CA ASN A 212 -9.09 -34.63 -1.93
C ASN A 212 -8.43 -33.29 -1.57
N LEU A 213 -8.65 -32.76 -0.37
CA LEU A 213 -8.03 -31.51 0.09
C LEU A 213 -7.03 -31.77 1.19
N GLN A 214 -5.88 -31.10 1.16
CA GLN A 214 -4.90 -31.19 2.26
C GLN A 214 -5.37 -30.49 3.54
N ALA A 215 -6.44 -29.70 3.47
CA ALA A 215 -7.19 -29.21 4.63
C ALA A 215 -8.69 -29.16 4.26
N GLU A 216 -9.49 -30.03 4.87
CA GLU A 216 -10.96 -30.04 4.76
C GLU A 216 -11.55 -28.78 5.39
N ALA A 217 -12.71 -28.30 4.91
CA ALA A 217 -13.40 -27.25 5.64
C ALA A 217 -13.64 -27.70 7.09
N PRO A 218 -13.35 -26.85 8.09
CA PRO A 218 -13.40 -27.27 9.48
C PRO A 218 -14.82 -27.74 9.81
N THR A 219 -14.91 -28.98 10.27
CA THR A 219 -16.16 -29.66 10.65
C THR A 219 -16.03 -30.31 12.03
N LEU A 220 -17.16 -30.78 12.59
CA LEU A 220 -17.21 -31.53 13.85
C LEU A 220 -17.96 -32.84 13.64
N PRO A 221 -17.59 -33.93 14.35
CA PRO A 221 -18.23 -35.23 14.22
C PRO A 221 -19.63 -35.20 14.85
N LEU A 222 -20.65 -34.89 14.05
CA LEU A 222 -22.03 -34.82 14.54
C LEU A 222 -22.65 -36.22 14.76
N PRO A 223 -23.41 -36.44 15.84
CA PRO A 223 -24.29 -37.61 15.99
C PRO A 223 -25.25 -37.76 14.80
N PRO A 224 -25.77 -38.96 14.47
CA PRO A 224 -26.73 -39.14 13.38
C PRO A 224 -28.04 -38.38 13.62
N VAL A 225 -28.71 -37.93 12.55
CA VAL A 225 -30.06 -37.36 12.66
C VAL A 225 -31.07 -38.48 12.93
N PRO A 226 -31.97 -38.35 13.91
CA PRO A 226 -33.03 -39.33 14.16
C PRO A 226 -33.97 -39.52 12.96
N GLU A 227 -34.50 -40.73 12.77
CA GLU A 227 -35.40 -41.09 11.65
C GLU A 227 -36.67 -40.22 11.55
N GLY A 228 -37.09 -39.58 12.64
CA GLY A 228 -38.27 -38.70 12.68
C GLY A 228 -38.05 -37.29 12.10
N ILE A 229 -36.84 -36.94 11.69
CA ILE A 229 -36.54 -35.66 11.02
C ILE A 229 -36.44 -35.92 9.51
N GLU A 230 -37.49 -35.55 8.79
CA GLU A 230 -37.61 -35.72 7.35
C GLU A 230 -36.96 -34.57 6.55
N PRO A 231 -36.22 -34.87 5.46
CA PRO A 231 -35.73 -33.86 4.51
C PRO A 231 -36.85 -33.00 3.91
N GLY A 232 -36.60 -31.71 3.75
CA GLY A 232 -37.51 -30.74 3.14
C GLY A 232 -38.58 -30.17 4.09
N GLN A 233 -38.71 -30.69 5.32
CA GLN A 233 -39.64 -30.19 6.33
C GLN A 233 -39.05 -29.02 7.14
N HIS A 234 -39.90 -28.14 7.66
CA HIS A 234 -39.47 -27.03 8.53
C HIS A 234 -39.55 -27.42 10.01
N TYR A 235 -38.46 -27.17 10.72
CA TYR A 235 -38.35 -27.41 12.15
C TYR A 235 -38.07 -26.11 12.89
N VAL A 236 -38.70 -25.96 14.06
CA VAL A 236 -38.21 -24.98 15.03
C VAL A 236 -36.86 -25.46 15.53
N VAL A 237 -35.83 -24.64 15.36
CA VAL A 237 -34.47 -24.92 15.78
C VAL A 237 -33.94 -23.80 16.66
N ARG A 238 -32.98 -24.13 17.52
CA ARG A 238 -32.15 -23.15 18.20
C ARG A 238 -30.89 -22.91 17.38
N GLU A 239 -30.73 -21.69 16.91
CA GLU A 239 -29.44 -21.20 16.44
C GLU A 239 -28.53 -20.96 17.64
N VAL A 240 -27.31 -21.48 17.53
CA VAL A 240 -26.24 -21.25 18.49
C VAL A 240 -25.03 -20.75 17.70
N LEU A 241 -24.55 -19.56 18.06
CA LEU A 241 -23.26 -19.03 17.64
C LEU A 241 -22.27 -19.34 18.74
N PHE A 242 -21.14 -19.98 18.42
CA PHE A 242 -20.13 -20.34 19.42
C PHE A 242 -18.72 -20.25 18.86
N SER A 243 -17.75 -20.10 19.74
CA SER A 243 -16.33 -20.19 19.42
C SER A 243 -15.77 -21.51 19.92
N LEU A 244 -14.94 -22.17 19.13
CA LEU A 244 -14.21 -23.37 19.50
C LEU A 244 -12.90 -23.41 18.71
N SER A 245 -11.79 -23.65 19.41
CA SER A 245 -10.48 -23.79 18.81
C SER A 245 -10.32 -25.20 18.24
N LEU A 246 -9.81 -25.33 17.01
CA LEU A 246 -9.47 -26.62 16.41
C LEU A 246 -7.96 -26.75 16.15
N PRO A 247 -7.38 -27.95 16.34
CA PRO A 247 -6.00 -28.22 15.93
C PRO A 247 -5.79 -27.87 14.45
N GLY A 248 -4.75 -27.09 14.14
CA GLY A 248 -4.42 -26.67 12.77
C GLY A 248 -5.18 -25.44 12.24
N TRP A 249 -6.30 -25.06 12.86
CA TRP A 249 -7.12 -23.91 12.45
C TRP A 249 -7.12 -22.74 13.44
N GLY A 250 -6.78 -22.99 14.70
CA GLY A 250 -6.88 -21.99 15.76
C GLY A 250 -8.33 -21.67 16.13
N ASP A 251 -8.58 -20.45 16.63
CA ASP A 251 -9.90 -20.04 17.13
C ASP A 251 -10.89 -19.82 15.98
N LEU A 252 -11.91 -20.67 15.91
CA LEU A 252 -12.97 -20.57 14.91
C LEU A 252 -14.29 -20.14 15.54
N ASN A 253 -15.09 -19.41 14.76
CA ASN A 253 -16.47 -19.09 15.07
C ASN A 253 -17.40 -19.96 14.23
N TRP A 254 -18.49 -20.42 14.84
CA TRP A 254 -19.37 -21.43 14.28
C TRP A 254 -20.82 -20.98 14.38
N ARG A 255 -21.63 -21.45 13.43
CA ARG A 255 -23.09 -21.38 13.46
C ARG A 255 -23.65 -22.79 13.38
N LEU A 256 -24.56 -23.12 14.29
CA LEU A 256 -25.28 -24.39 14.24
C LEU A 256 -26.77 -24.21 14.52
N PHE A 257 -27.57 -25.17 14.05
CA PHE A 257 -29.00 -25.29 14.35
C PHE A 257 -29.29 -26.62 15.05
N ILE A 258 -29.84 -26.57 16.26
CA ILE A 258 -30.27 -27.75 17.02
C ILE A 258 -31.79 -27.84 17.06
N GLU A 259 -32.35 -28.99 16.73
CA GLU A 259 -33.77 -29.27 16.95
C GLU A 259 -34.03 -29.56 18.44
N PRO A 260 -34.89 -28.78 19.14
CA PRO A 260 -34.97 -28.84 20.60
C PRO A 260 -35.56 -30.12 21.18
N ARG A 261 -36.39 -30.87 20.43
CA ARG A 261 -37.03 -32.11 20.95
C ARG A 261 -36.05 -33.28 20.99
N THR A 262 -35.18 -33.36 19.99
CA THR A 262 -34.27 -34.49 19.77
C THR A 262 -32.82 -34.18 20.12
N GLY A 263 -32.46 -32.90 20.21
CA GLY A 263 -31.06 -32.47 20.37
C GLY A 263 -30.23 -32.61 19.09
N ALA A 264 -30.84 -33.00 17.97
CA ALA A 264 -30.13 -33.24 16.73
C ALA A 264 -29.62 -31.94 16.10
N VAL A 265 -28.33 -31.90 15.76
CA VAL A 265 -27.75 -30.81 14.98
C VAL A 265 -28.15 -31.00 13.51
N LEU A 266 -28.95 -30.07 13.00
CA LEU A 266 -29.49 -30.07 11.64
C LEU A 266 -28.67 -29.22 10.67
N TYR A 267 -27.81 -28.34 11.18
CA TYR A 267 -26.91 -27.47 10.41
C TYR A 267 -25.67 -27.15 11.25
N LEU A 268 -24.48 -27.20 10.65
CA LEU A 268 -23.22 -26.75 11.24
C LEU A 268 -22.32 -26.14 10.16
N ARG A 269 -21.81 -24.93 10.42
CA ARG A 269 -20.77 -24.27 9.60
C ARG A 269 -19.78 -23.53 10.47
N ALA A 270 -18.50 -23.62 10.13
CA ALA A 270 -17.54 -22.60 10.51
C ALA A 270 -17.80 -21.34 9.68
N LEU A 271 -17.66 -20.16 10.29
CA LEU A 271 -17.85 -18.87 9.62
C LEU A 271 -16.57 -18.46 8.86
N VAL A 272 -16.16 -19.30 7.92
CA VAL A 272 -14.98 -19.12 7.06
C VAL A 272 -15.37 -19.32 5.59
N ALA A 273 -14.78 -18.56 4.68
CA ALA A 273 -14.88 -18.78 3.24
C ALA A 273 -13.57 -18.30 2.59
N SER A 274 -12.87 -19.17 1.86
CA SER A 274 -11.68 -18.77 1.09
C SER A 274 -11.52 -19.71 -0.11
N VAL A 275 -11.49 -19.16 -1.33
CA VAL A 275 -11.00 -19.89 -2.50
C VAL A 275 -9.49 -19.87 -2.42
N THR A 276 -8.87 -21.04 -2.30
CA THR A 276 -7.42 -21.17 -2.12
C THR A 276 -6.76 -21.74 -3.36
N ALA A 277 -5.48 -21.43 -3.54
CA ALA A 277 -4.64 -22.07 -4.55
C ALA A 277 -3.25 -22.36 -3.97
N CYS A 278 -2.61 -23.40 -4.48
CA CYS A 278 -1.18 -23.55 -4.32
C CYS A 278 -0.49 -22.87 -5.50
N VAL A 279 0.44 -21.96 -5.22
CA VAL A 279 1.18 -21.17 -6.22
C VAL A 279 2.64 -21.04 -5.83
N PHE A 280 3.50 -20.61 -6.74
CA PHE A 280 4.79 -20.03 -6.38
C PHE A 280 4.59 -18.55 -6.08
N ALA A 281 4.38 -18.20 -4.80
CA ALA A 281 4.18 -16.78 -4.42
C ALA A 281 5.33 -15.87 -4.87
N THR A 282 6.53 -16.44 -4.96
CA THR A 282 7.70 -15.89 -5.62
C THR A 282 8.39 -17.03 -6.36
N ASP A 283 9.17 -16.74 -7.39
CA ASP A 283 9.82 -17.78 -8.18
C ASP A 283 10.66 -18.74 -7.30
N PRO A 284 10.73 -20.05 -7.65
CA PRO A 284 11.37 -21.07 -6.82
C PRO A 284 12.81 -20.79 -6.41
N VAL A 285 13.60 -20.13 -7.26
CA VAL A 285 15.02 -19.84 -6.97
C VAL A 285 15.12 -18.73 -5.94
N THR A 286 14.35 -17.66 -6.12
CA THR A 286 14.27 -16.54 -5.15
C THR A 286 13.72 -16.99 -3.80
N ALA A 287 12.73 -17.90 -3.80
CA ALA A 287 12.09 -18.37 -2.57
C ALA A 287 12.94 -19.34 -1.75
N SER A 288 13.84 -20.10 -2.39
CA SER A 288 14.57 -21.19 -1.74
C SER A 288 16.10 -21.05 -1.73
N GLY A 289 16.66 -20.21 -2.61
CA GLY A 289 18.10 -20.14 -2.88
C GLY A 289 18.67 -21.34 -3.62
N ASN A 290 17.85 -22.32 -4.00
CA ASN A 290 18.26 -23.52 -4.72
C ASN A 290 18.18 -23.29 -6.24
N PRO A 291 19.06 -23.93 -7.04
CA PRO A 291 19.08 -23.80 -8.50
C PRO A 291 17.95 -24.63 -9.16
N LEU A 292 16.70 -24.34 -8.81
CA LEU A 292 15.52 -24.97 -9.38
C LEU A 292 15.22 -24.43 -10.78
N THR A 293 14.66 -25.26 -11.64
CA THR A 293 14.27 -24.90 -13.01
C THR A 293 12.90 -25.50 -13.35
N GLY A 294 12.33 -25.13 -14.50
CA GLY A 294 11.10 -25.75 -15.01
C GLY A 294 11.19 -27.27 -15.23
N CYS A 295 12.41 -27.85 -15.17
CA CYS A 295 12.66 -29.29 -15.31
C CYS A 295 12.90 -30.02 -13.98
N SER A 296 12.90 -29.30 -12.86
CA SER A 296 13.05 -29.90 -11.52
C SER A 296 11.91 -30.86 -11.21
N ALA A 297 12.18 -31.87 -10.37
CA ALA A 297 11.18 -32.87 -10.04
C ALA A 297 10.06 -32.27 -9.17
N ALA A 298 8.86 -32.86 -9.27
CA ALA A 298 7.72 -32.48 -8.44
C ALA A 298 8.05 -32.44 -6.95
N ALA A 299 8.85 -33.38 -6.44
CA ALA A 299 9.24 -33.41 -5.03
C ALA A 299 10.06 -32.19 -4.58
N ASP A 300 10.84 -31.58 -5.49
CA ASP A 300 11.66 -30.40 -5.20
C ASP A 300 10.86 -29.10 -5.38
N LEU A 301 9.92 -29.10 -6.34
CA LEU A 301 9.09 -27.93 -6.65
C LEU A 301 7.86 -27.83 -5.72
N ASP A 302 7.24 -28.95 -5.36
CA ASP A 302 6.01 -28.95 -4.57
C ASP A 302 6.21 -28.44 -3.14
N VAL A 303 7.44 -28.55 -2.61
CA VAL A 303 7.83 -28.09 -1.27
C VAL A 303 8.04 -26.58 -1.18
N VAL A 304 8.21 -25.88 -2.31
CA VAL A 304 8.36 -24.41 -2.34
C VAL A 304 7.06 -23.68 -2.72
N ARG A 305 5.96 -24.42 -2.95
CA ARG A 305 4.63 -23.82 -3.16
C ARG A 305 4.13 -23.18 -1.88
N ALA A 306 3.38 -22.10 -2.02
CA ALA A 306 2.63 -21.45 -0.95
C ALA A 306 1.13 -21.62 -1.20
N THR A 307 0.37 -21.83 -0.13
CA THR A 307 -1.11 -21.75 -0.20
C THR A 307 -1.52 -20.30 -0.02
N VAL A 308 -2.27 -19.75 -0.98
CA VAL A 308 -2.74 -18.37 -0.99
C VAL A 308 -4.26 -18.31 -1.16
N THR A 309 -4.87 -17.19 -0.75
CA THR A 309 -6.25 -16.86 -1.14
C THR A 309 -6.24 -16.22 -2.52
N LEU A 310 -7.09 -16.68 -3.43
CA LEU A 310 -7.30 -16.03 -4.72
C LEU A 310 -8.28 -14.87 -4.55
N LEU A 311 -7.80 -13.65 -4.83
CA LEU A 311 -8.58 -12.42 -4.67
C LEU A 311 -9.45 -12.15 -5.90
N GLY A 312 -10.58 -11.48 -5.70
CA GLY A 312 -11.37 -10.89 -6.79
C GLY A 312 -12.09 -11.86 -7.72
N LEU A 313 -12.16 -13.15 -7.38
CA LEU A 313 -12.89 -14.16 -8.16
C LEU A 313 -14.39 -13.89 -8.16
N ASP A 314 -15.02 -14.17 -9.31
CA ASP A 314 -16.48 -14.24 -9.44
C ASP A 314 -17.01 -15.35 -8.52
N ALA A 315 -18.22 -15.17 -7.98
CA ALA A 315 -18.86 -16.19 -7.15
C ALA A 315 -19.07 -17.50 -7.94
N PRO A 316 -19.01 -18.68 -7.27
CA PRO A 316 -19.24 -19.96 -7.94
C PRO A 316 -20.56 -19.98 -8.71
N ASN A 317 -20.54 -20.46 -9.95
CA ASN A 317 -21.73 -20.66 -10.76
C ASN A 317 -22.16 -22.12 -10.67
N ALA A 318 -23.40 -22.39 -10.22
CA ALA A 318 -23.92 -23.73 -10.02
C ALA A 318 -23.00 -24.64 -9.16
N GLY A 319 -22.34 -24.07 -8.15
CA GLY A 319 -21.42 -24.79 -7.27
C GLY A 319 -20.02 -25.04 -7.85
N VAL A 320 -19.72 -24.51 -9.04
CA VAL A 320 -18.42 -24.61 -9.71
C VAL A 320 -17.72 -23.25 -9.69
N GLN A 321 -16.51 -23.22 -9.17
CA GLN A 321 -15.63 -22.05 -9.18
C GLN A 321 -14.67 -22.14 -10.37
N ALA A 322 -14.66 -21.09 -11.19
CA ALA A 322 -13.69 -20.89 -12.27
C ALA A 322 -12.62 -19.87 -11.84
N LEU A 323 -11.49 -19.87 -12.54
CA LEU A 323 -10.43 -18.87 -12.41
C LEU A 323 -10.78 -17.60 -13.20
N ARG A 324 -11.91 -16.98 -12.85
CA ARG A 324 -12.44 -15.76 -13.47
C ARG A 324 -12.69 -14.74 -12.37
N GLY A 325 -12.16 -13.53 -12.52
CA GLY A 325 -12.32 -12.48 -11.53
C GLY A 325 -12.39 -11.09 -12.11
N THR A 326 -12.06 -10.10 -11.27
CA THR A 326 -12.22 -8.68 -11.57
C THR A 326 -11.34 -8.23 -12.74
N TYR A 327 -10.04 -8.56 -12.70
CA TYR A 327 -9.07 -8.07 -13.68
C TYR A 327 -8.66 -9.11 -14.71
N VAL A 328 -8.66 -10.39 -14.35
CA VAL A 328 -8.21 -11.46 -15.25
C VAL A 328 -9.16 -12.64 -15.23
N GLU A 329 -9.16 -13.36 -16.35
CA GLU A 329 -9.84 -14.64 -16.51
C GLU A 329 -8.86 -15.60 -17.16
N VAL A 330 -8.58 -16.73 -16.50
CA VAL A 330 -7.82 -17.81 -17.14
C VAL A 330 -8.74 -18.50 -18.13
N ARG A 331 -8.37 -18.41 -19.41
CA ARG A 331 -9.18 -18.86 -20.54
C ARG A 331 -8.29 -19.36 -21.65
N ASP A 332 -8.66 -20.51 -22.21
CA ASP A 332 -8.07 -21.04 -23.44
C ASP A 332 -8.46 -20.14 -24.63
N THR A 333 -7.48 -19.48 -25.25
CA THR A 333 -7.69 -18.59 -26.39
C THR A 333 -6.89 -18.97 -27.62
N ASP A 334 -5.81 -19.72 -27.47
CA ASP A 334 -4.86 -20.06 -28.53
C ASP A 334 -4.54 -21.57 -28.51
N ALA A 335 -4.18 -22.15 -29.66
CA ALA A 335 -3.74 -23.55 -29.69
C ALA A 335 -2.35 -23.71 -29.03
N PRO A 336 -2.10 -24.79 -28.24
CA PRO A 336 -2.96 -25.94 -28.00
C PRO A 336 -4.12 -25.65 -27.03
N ALA A 337 -5.29 -26.22 -27.32
CA ALA A 337 -6.47 -26.06 -26.49
C ALA A 337 -6.30 -26.83 -25.17
N VAL A 338 -5.96 -26.11 -24.10
CA VAL A 338 -5.84 -26.64 -22.73
C VAL A 338 -6.85 -25.93 -21.85
N VAL A 339 -7.90 -26.66 -21.46
CA VAL A 339 -9.01 -26.09 -20.70
C VAL A 339 -8.55 -25.73 -19.29
N PRO A 340 -8.77 -24.49 -18.81
CA PRO A 340 -8.45 -24.11 -17.45
C PRO A 340 -9.22 -24.96 -16.43
N PRO A 341 -8.63 -25.29 -15.27
CA PRO A 341 -9.31 -26.06 -14.25
C PRO A 341 -10.49 -25.28 -13.67
N THR A 342 -11.48 -26.02 -13.22
CA THR A 342 -12.54 -25.53 -12.33
C THR A 342 -12.58 -26.42 -11.11
N THR A 343 -13.10 -25.90 -9.99
CA THR A 343 -13.19 -26.64 -8.74
C THR A 343 -14.58 -26.49 -8.14
N THR A 344 -14.90 -27.32 -7.15
CA THR A 344 -16.14 -27.23 -6.37
C THR A 344 -15.77 -27.07 -4.89
N ALA A 345 -16.74 -26.86 -4.02
CA ALA A 345 -16.52 -26.60 -2.59
C ALA A 345 -15.55 -27.65 -1.99
N PRO A 346 -14.49 -27.25 -1.24
CA PRO A 346 -14.19 -25.95 -0.62
C PRO A 346 -13.51 -24.95 -1.55
N PHE A 347 -13.52 -25.21 -2.85
CA PHE A 347 -12.94 -24.34 -3.87
C PHE A 347 -11.43 -24.17 -3.70
N SER A 348 -10.70 -25.28 -3.86
CA SER A 348 -9.23 -25.28 -3.86
C SER A 348 -8.67 -25.61 -5.24
N PHE A 349 -7.68 -24.82 -5.67
CA PHE A 349 -6.86 -25.00 -6.86
C PHE A 349 -5.42 -25.36 -6.46
N CYS A 350 -5.25 -26.44 -5.69
CA CYS A 350 -3.93 -26.90 -5.25
C CYS A 350 -3.49 -28.15 -6.03
N TYR A 351 -2.62 -27.95 -7.02
CA TYR A 351 -2.11 -28.99 -7.91
C TYR A 351 -0.59 -29.10 -7.82
N SER A 352 0.00 -30.24 -8.21
CA SER A 352 1.45 -30.39 -8.27
C SER A 352 2.07 -29.39 -9.26
N ALA A 353 3.24 -28.86 -8.93
CA ALA A 353 3.95 -27.82 -9.69
C ALA A 353 4.25 -28.19 -11.14
N VAL A 354 4.31 -29.49 -11.44
CA VAL A 354 4.56 -30.05 -12.77
C VAL A 354 3.26 -30.36 -13.55
N SER A 355 2.23 -29.54 -13.37
CA SER A 355 0.93 -29.71 -14.03
C SER A 355 0.43 -28.40 -14.66
N ASP A 356 -0.34 -28.53 -15.75
CA ASP A 356 -1.00 -27.40 -16.41
C ASP A 356 -2.01 -26.71 -15.47
N ASP A 357 -2.71 -27.47 -14.64
CA ASP A 357 -3.66 -26.93 -13.67
C ASP A 357 -2.98 -26.04 -12.62
N PHE A 358 -1.76 -26.38 -12.20
CA PHE A 358 -0.95 -25.51 -11.34
C PHE A 358 -0.53 -24.24 -12.09
N ALA A 359 -0.09 -24.35 -13.34
CA ALA A 359 0.24 -23.19 -14.17
C ALA A 359 -0.97 -22.26 -14.36
N ALA A 360 -2.17 -22.80 -14.52
CA ALA A 360 -3.42 -22.03 -14.60
C ALA A 360 -3.72 -21.27 -13.29
N ALA A 361 -3.59 -21.93 -12.13
CA ALA A 361 -3.79 -21.28 -10.83
C ALA A 361 -2.79 -20.13 -10.60
N ASN A 362 -1.53 -20.35 -10.97
CA ASN A 362 -0.49 -19.31 -10.92
C ASN A 362 -0.75 -18.20 -11.93
N ALA A 363 -1.25 -18.51 -13.13
CA ALA A 363 -1.59 -17.52 -14.14
C ALA A 363 -2.66 -16.55 -13.63
N TYR A 364 -3.71 -17.04 -12.96
CA TYR A 364 -4.68 -16.16 -12.30
C TYR A 364 -3.99 -15.28 -11.26
N PHE A 365 -3.23 -15.87 -10.35
CA PHE A 365 -2.59 -15.17 -9.24
C PHE A 365 -1.60 -14.09 -9.72
N HIS A 366 -0.69 -14.43 -10.63
CA HIS A 366 0.39 -13.54 -11.05
C HIS A 366 -0.04 -12.47 -12.07
N TYR A 367 -1.09 -12.71 -12.87
CA TYR A 367 -1.62 -11.69 -13.77
C TYR A 367 -2.68 -10.79 -13.11
N ASP A 368 -3.35 -11.22 -12.03
CA ASP A 368 -4.20 -10.34 -11.19
C ASP A 368 -3.36 -9.39 -10.32
N ALA A 369 -2.27 -9.90 -9.74
CA ALA A 369 -1.48 -9.20 -8.74
C ALA A 369 -0.96 -7.80 -9.17
N PRO A 370 -0.48 -7.56 -10.41
CA PRO A 370 -0.02 -6.24 -10.82
C PRO A 370 -1.14 -5.20 -10.89
N TYR A 371 -2.37 -5.57 -11.29
CA TYR A 371 -3.52 -4.64 -11.26
C TYR A 371 -3.95 -4.32 -9.82
N ARG A 372 -3.88 -5.31 -8.92
CA ARG A 372 -4.06 -5.09 -7.48
C ARG A 372 -2.95 -4.22 -6.88
N LEU A 373 -1.72 -4.35 -7.38
CA LEU A 373 -0.62 -3.48 -7.00
C LEU A 373 -0.91 -2.04 -7.38
N VAL A 374 -1.34 -1.78 -8.61
CA VAL A 374 -1.79 -0.46 -9.09
C VAL A 374 -2.93 0.09 -8.22
N GLU A 375 -3.94 -0.72 -7.91
CA GLU A 375 -5.03 -0.35 -7.01
C GLU A 375 -4.49 0.02 -5.61
N SER A 376 -3.60 -0.80 -5.05
CA SER A 376 -2.99 -0.56 -3.72
C SER A 376 -2.15 0.71 -3.65
N MET A 377 -1.60 1.15 -4.79
CA MET A 377 -0.82 2.38 -4.93
C MET A 377 -1.71 3.63 -5.06
N GLY A 378 -3.05 3.46 -5.05
CA GLY A 378 -4.03 4.56 -5.06
C GLY A 378 -4.53 4.96 -6.45
N PHE A 379 -4.13 4.25 -7.51
CA PHE A 379 -4.67 4.48 -8.84
C PHE A 379 -6.05 3.81 -8.98
N ASN A 380 -6.96 4.46 -9.71
CA ASN A 380 -8.15 3.78 -10.20
C ASN A 380 -7.78 2.99 -11.45
N VAL A 381 -7.79 1.66 -11.34
CA VAL A 381 -7.39 0.73 -12.42
C VAL A 381 -8.19 0.97 -13.70
N PHE A 382 -9.50 1.16 -13.61
CA PHE A 382 -10.35 1.31 -14.81
C PHE A 382 -10.12 2.63 -15.55
N SER A 383 -9.75 3.71 -14.85
CA SER A 383 -9.39 4.97 -15.53
C SER A 383 -7.94 5.02 -15.98
N TYR A 384 -7.05 4.24 -15.34
CA TYR A 384 -5.65 4.15 -15.75
C TYR A 384 -5.52 3.29 -17.01
N PHE A 385 -6.27 2.17 -17.08
CA PHE A 385 -6.33 1.28 -18.25
C PHE A 385 -7.67 1.46 -18.99
N ASP A 386 -7.94 2.66 -19.51
CA ASP A 386 -9.23 3.04 -20.08
C ASP A 386 -9.49 2.50 -21.51
N GLY A 387 -8.47 2.00 -22.19
CA GLY A 387 -8.57 1.24 -23.44
C GLY A 387 -8.64 -0.27 -23.24
N THR A 388 -8.37 -0.76 -22.03
CA THR A 388 -8.45 -2.17 -21.66
C THR A 388 -9.87 -2.57 -21.23
N THR A 389 -10.35 -3.72 -21.73
CA THR A 389 -11.60 -4.33 -21.25
C THR A 389 -11.29 -5.46 -20.27
N PHE A 390 -11.77 -5.32 -19.04
CA PHE A 390 -11.63 -6.34 -18.00
C PHE A 390 -12.83 -7.30 -17.94
N PRO A 391 -12.65 -8.57 -17.53
CA PRO A 391 -11.35 -9.19 -17.25
C PRO A 391 -10.57 -9.53 -18.52
N ILE A 392 -9.24 -9.43 -18.43
CA ILE A 392 -8.31 -9.75 -19.52
C ILE A 392 -8.16 -11.28 -19.59
N PRO A 393 -8.33 -11.90 -20.78
CA PRO A 393 -8.05 -13.31 -20.97
C PRO A 393 -6.57 -13.63 -20.75
N VAL A 394 -6.29 -14.65 -19.94
CA VAL A 394 -4.96 -15.20 -19.68
C VAL A 394 -4.95 -16.65 -20.13
N ASP A 395 -4.22 -16.94 -21.20
CA ASP A 395 -3.98 -18.30 -21.65
C ASP A 395 -2.71 -18.84 -21.00
N HIS A 396 -2.85 -19.85 -20.14
CA HIS A 396 -1.76 -20.43 -19.36
C HIS A 396 -0.87 -21.38 -20.18
N GLN A 397 -1.32 -21.84 -21.36
CA GLN A 397 -0.59 -22.80 -22.19
C GLN A 397 -0.69 -22.50 -23.70
N GLY A 398 -1.16 -21.32 -24.08
CA GLY A 398 -1.37 -20.95 -25.46
C GLY A 398 -0.12 -21.03 -26.34
N PHE A 399 1.11 -20.98 -25.83
CA PHE A 399 2.34 -21.21 -26.62
C PHE A 399 2.75 -22.69 -26.74
N GLY A 400 2.03 -23.60 -26.08
CA GLY A 400 2.37 -25.00 -25.98
C GLY A 400 3.79 -25.20 -25.47
N ASN A 401 4.60 -25.94 -26.23
CA ASN A 401 5.95 -26.33 -25.80
C ASN A 401 7.02 -25.23 -25.93
N ALA A 402 6.67 -24.01 -26.37
CA ALA A 402 7.64 -22.93 -26.50
C ALA A 402 7.92 -22.27 -25.14
N VAL A 403 9.18 -21.86 -24.92
CA VAL A 403 9.56 -21.04 -23.77
C VAL A 403 9.30 -19.59 -24.09
N ASN A 404 8.08 -19.13 -23.81
CA ASN A 404 7.66 -17.78 -24.14
C ASN A 404 6.44 -17.32 -23.33
N ALA A 405 6.33 -16.02 -23.13
CA ALA A 405 5.10 -15.33 -22.71
C ALA A 405 4.85 -14.13 -23.64
N GLN A 406 3.63 -13.61 -23.65
CA GLN A 406 3.27 -12.45 -24.47
C GLN A 406 2.04 -11.71 -23.94
N ALA A 407 2.11 -10.38 -23.97
CA ALA A 407 1.01 -9.45 -23.79
C ALA A 407 0.54 -8.84 -25.12
N ALA A 408 -0.49 -9.43 -25.73
CA ALA A 408 -1.07 -8.93 -26.97
C ALA A 408 -2.07 -7.79 -26.72
N GLY A 409 -1.94 -6.70 -27.47
CA GLY A 409 -2.89 -5.58 -27.46
C GLY A 409 -4.27 -5.98 -28.01
N ASN A 410 -5.26 -5.16 -27.67
CA ASN A 410 -6.63 -5.29 -28.16
C ASN A 410 -6.70 -4.97 -29.67
N VAL A 411 -7.85 -5.21 -30.29
CA VAL A 411 -8.06 -4.97 -31.74
C VAL A 411 -7.93 -3.51 -32.16
N MET A 412 -8.05 -2.58 -31.22
CA MET A 412 -7.91 -1.13 -31.44
C MET A 412 -6.47 -0.64 -31.26
N GLY A 413 -5.58 -1.49 -30.73
CA GLY A 413 -4.18 -1.17 -30.45
C GLY A 413 -3.97 -0.15 -29.33
N ASN A 414 -4.98 0.07 -28.48
CA ASN A 414 -4.98 1.13 -27.46
C ASN A 414 -5.23 0.60 -26.04
N GLY A 415 -5.03 -0.69 -25.83
CA GLY A 415 -5.26 -1.32 -24.54
C GLY A 415 -4.94 -2.80 -24.58
N MET A 416 -4.94 -3.44 -23.43
CA MET A 416 -4.59 -4.84 -23.27
C MET A 416 -5.67 -5.76 -23.85
N GLY A 417 -5.25 -6.75 -24.64
CA GLY A 417 -6.14 -7.69 -25.34
C GLY A 417 -6.17 -9.09 -24.72
N ARG A 418 -5.00 -9.71 -24.51
CA ARG A 418 -4.83 -10.99 -23.80
C ARG A 418 -3.37 -11.28 -23.42
N PHE A 419 -3.17 -12.10 -22.39
CA PHE A 419 -1.89 -12.71 -22.08
C PHE A 419 -1.82 -14.15 -22.60
N ARG A 420 -0.65 -14.57 -23.09
CA ARG A 420 -0.40 -15.93 -23.60
C ARG A 420 0.90 -16.48 -23.02
N ASN A 421 0.88 -17.72 -22.54
CA ASN A 421 2.00 -18.36 -21.84
C ASN A 421 2.35 -19.71 -22.47
N GLY A 422 3.61 -20.14 -22.30
CA GLY A 422 4.09 -21.48 -22.64
C GLY A 422 4.82 -22.13 -21.47
N LEU A 423 5.95 -22.79 -21.73
CA LEU A 423 6.73 -23.50 -20.71
C LEU A 423 7.82 -22.64 -20.09
N ALA A 424 8.15 -22.88 -18.82
CA ALA A 424 9.28 -22.24 -18.13
C ALA A 424 10.64 -22.72 -18.67
N ALA A 425 10.69 -23.95 -19.22
CA ALA A 425 11.87 -24.51 -19.86
C ALA A 425 11.48 -25.50 -20.97
N GLY A 426 12.26 -25.55 -22.04
CA GLY A 426 11.94 -26.34 -23.24
C GLY A 426 11.92 -27.84 -22.92
N GLY A 427 10.80 -28.50 -23.25
CA GLY A 427 10.63 -29.95 -23.03
C GLY A 427 10.32 -30.34 -21.58
N CYS A 428 10.01 -29.39 -20.71
CA CYS A 428 9.74 -29.62 -19.29
C CYS A 428 8.29 -29.27 -18.94
N PRO A 429 7.68 -29.90 -17.92
CA PRO A 429 6.23 -29.86 -17.71
C PRO A 429 5.71 -28.60 -17.01
N VAL A 430 6.59 -27.69 -16.57
CA VAL A 430 6.20 -26.52 -15.78
C VAL A 430 5.90 -25.35 -16.73
N GLY A 431 4.70 -24.79 -16.63
CA GLY A 431 4.30 -23.57 -17.36
C GLY A 431 5.06 -22.33 -16.89
N ILE A 432 5.33 -21.38 -17.79
CA ILE A 432 6.06 -20.14 -17.48
C ILE A 432 5.26 -19.18 -16.60
N ALA A 433 3.93 -19.29 -16.61
CA ALA A 433 3.02 -18.46 -15.82
C ALA A 433 3.18 -18.64 -14.30
N VAL A 434 3.98 -19.62 -13.85
CA VAL A 434 4.36 -19.82 -12.44
C VAL A 434 5.46 -18.86 -11.97
N ASP A 435 6.10 -18.12 -12.89
CA ASP A 435 7.11 -17.14 -12.56
C ASP A 435 6.48 -15.73 -12.55
N GLY A 436 6.21 -15.21 -11.37
CA GLY A 436 5.67 -13.87 -11.19
C GLY A 436 6.53 -12.75 -11.80
N ARG A 437 7.84 -12.96 -11.99
CA ARG A 437 8.70 -11.98 -12.67
C ARG A 437 8.35 -11.89 -14.16
N VAL A 438 8.00 -13.02 -14.78
CA VAL A 438 7.55 -13.04 -16.18
C VAL A 438 6.19 -12.35 -16.30
N ALA A 439 5.26 -12.60 -15.39
CA ALA A 439 3.99 -11.88 -15.39
C ALA A 439 4.17 -10.36 -15.22
N LEU A 440 5.10 -9.91 -14.36
CA LEU A 440 5.47 -8.49 -14.23
C LEU A 440 6.14 -7.94 -15.48
N HIS A 441 6.93 -8.76 -16.19
CA HIS A 441 7.47 -8.39 -17.49
C HIS A 441 6.36 -8.10 -18.50
N GLU A 442 5.43 -9.04 -18.66
CA GLU A 442 4.28 -8.89 -19.56
C GLU A 442 3.35 -7.74 -19.14
N PHE A 443 3.22 -7.48 -17.84
CA PHE A 443 2.50 -6.32 -17.33
C PHE A 443 3.14 -4.99 -17.74
N GLY A 444 4.46 -4.95 -17.94
CA GLY A 444 5.16 -3.80 -18.53
C GLY A 444 4.57 -3.40 -19.88
N HIS A 445 4.15 -4.36 -20.71
CA HIS A 445 3.46 -4.09 -21.97
C HIS A 445 2.01 -3.64 -21.76
N ALA A 446 1.31 -4.19 -20.76
CA ALA A 446 -0.05 -3.75 -20.43
C ALA A 446 -0.09 -2.27 -20.03
N LEU A 447 0.93 -1.79 -19.29
CA LEU A 447 1.09 -0.36 -19.01
C LEU A 447 1.25 0.47 -20.30
N LEU A 448 1.97 -0.04 -21.30
CA LEU A 448 2.26 0.71 -22.53
C LEU A 448 1.09 0.74 -23.51
N TRP A 449 0.28 -0.31 -23.59
CA TRP A 449 -0.83 -0.37 -24.53
C TRP A 449 -1.83 0.77 -24.36
N ASP A 450 -2.23 1.08 -23.12
CA ASP A 450 -3.21 2.13 -22.82
C ASP A 450 -2.65 3.55 -22.96
N HIS A 451 -1.34 3.75 -22.81
CA HIS A 451 -0.75 5.08 -22.77
C HIS A 451 0.00 5.49 -24.03
N VAL A 452 0.64 4.56 -24.72
CA VAL A 452 1.43 4.85 -25.92
C VAL A 452 1.00 4.04 -27.16
N ASN A 453 -0.09 3.27 -27.06
CA ASN A 453 -0.67 2.49 -28.15
C ASN A 453 0.35 1.54 -28.83
N SER A 454 1.25 0.98 -28.04
CA SER A 454 2.38 0.19 -28.50
C SER A 454 2.79 -0.80 -27.43
N PRO A 455 3.30 -2.00 -27.79
CA PRO A 455 3.88 -2.89 -26.81
C PRO A 455 5.24 -2.39 -26.32
N ASN A 456 5.86 -1.41 -26.99
CA ASN A 456 7.19 -0.92 -26.67
C ASN A 456 7.25 0.60 -26.54
N PHE A 457 8.20 1.10 -25.75
CA PHE A 457 8.43 2.55 -25.61
C PHE A 457 8.88 3.22 -26.91
N GLY A 458 9.55 2.47 -27.80
CA GLY A 458 10.19 2.96 -29.02
C GLY A 458 11.72 3.06 -28.88
N PHE A 459 12.22 3.43 -27.70
CA PHE A 459 13.65 3.41 -27.37
C PHE A 459 14.10 2.13 -26.66
N CYS A 460 13.17 1.40 -26.04
CA CYS A 460 13.42 0.09 -25.46
C CYS A 460 12.16 -0.78 -25.46
N HIS A 461 12.33 -2.06 -25.12
CA HIS A 461 11.25 -3.03 -25.14
C HIS A 461 10.14 -2.70 -24.13
N SER A 462 10.42 -2.61 -22.84
CA SER A 462 9.44 -2.21 -21.81
C SER A 462 10.15 -1.86 -20.49
N ALA A 463 9.40 -1.59 -19.42
CA ALA A 463 9.92 -1.48 -18.05
C ALA A 463 9.70 -2.78 -17.23
N GLY A 464 9.24 -3.83 -17.88
CA GLY A 464 8.81 -5.09 -17.28
C GLY A 464 9.94 -5.84 -16.58
N ASP A 465 11.14 -5.89 -17.17
CA ASP A 465 12.32 -6.48 -16.51
C ASP A 465 12.67 -5.77 -15.21
N THR A 466 12.51 -4.45 -15.16
CA THR A 466 12.73 -3.66 -13.95
C THR A 466 11.72 -4.02 -12.88
N LEU A 467 10.43 -4.04 -13.22
CA LEU A 467 9.37 -4.40 -12.27
C LEU A 467 9.59 -5.80 -11.69
N GLY A 468 9.92 -6.77 -12.55
CA GLY A 468 10.26 -8.14 -12.14
C GLY A 468 11.47 -8.20 -11.21
N ALA A 469 12.51 -7.41 -11.47
CA ALA A 469 13.71 -7.34 -10.65
C ALA A 469 13.45 -6.69 -9.28
N ILE A 470 12.95 -5.46 -9.24
CA ILE A 470 12.86 -4.68 -8.00
C ILE A 470 11.79 -5.22 -7.05
N LEU A 471 10.66 -5.75 -7.56
CA LEU A 471 9.59 -6.26 -6.71
C LEU A 471 9.88 -7.66 -6.15
N SER A 472 10.89 -8.35 -6.69
CA SER A 472 11.28 -9.71 -6.27
C SER A 472 12.62 -9.75 -5.53
N ASP A 473 13.33 -8.63 -5.45
CA ASP A 473 14.62 -8.54 -4.78
C ASP A 473 14.54 -8.46 -3.23
N PRO A 474 13.58 -7.73 -2.61
CA PRO A 474 13.49 -7.64 -1.16
C PRO A 474 13.39 -9.02 -0.47
N GLY A 475 14.37 -9.33 0.39
CA GLY A 475 14.44 -10.62 1.07
C GLY A 475 14.70 -11.84 0.17
N SER A 476 15.12 -11.63 -1.09
CA SER A 476 15.49 -12.69 -2.04
C SER A 476 16.57 -13.62 -1.47
N LEU A 477 16.38 -14.93 -1.65
CA LEU A 477 17.40 -15.94 -1.37
C LEU A 477 18.19 -16.34 -2.63
N ALA A 478 17.90 -15.74 -3.79
CA ALA A 478 18.57 -16.09 -5.04
C ALA A 478 20.09 -15.89 -4.91
N PRO A 479 20.93 -16.87 -5.33
CA PRO A 479 22.38 -16.77 -5.20
C PRO A 479 23.02 -15.59 -5.96
N ASP A 480 22.42 -15.21 -7.08
CA ASP A 480 22.80 -14.04 -7.87
C ASP A 480 21.57 -13.15 -8.05
N ARG A 481 21.49 -12.09 -7.25
CA ARG A 481 20.37 -11.15 -7.29
C ARG A 481 20.27 -10.36 -8.60
N PHE A 482 21.34 -10.33 -9.41
CA PHE A 482 21.41 -9.56 -10.66
C PHE A 482 20.87 -10.31 -11.89
N VAL A 483 20.47 -11.58 -11.73
CA VAL A 483 19.75 -12.33 -12.77
C VAL A 483 18.28 -11.95 -12.72
N THR A 484 17.74 -11.40 -13.81
CA THR A 484 16.36 -10.92 -13.84
C THR A 484 15.34 -12.05 -13.66
N PHE A 485 15.56 -13.19 -14.32
CA PHE A 485 14.66 -14.36 -14.29
C PHE A 485 15.44 -15.60 -13.85
N PRO A 486 15.68 -15.82 -12.55
CA PRO A 486 16.56 -16.89 -12.10
C PRO A 486 15.96 -18.29 -12.29
N PHE A 487 14.63 -18.44 -12.30
CA PHE A 487 13.95 -19.73 -12.51
C PHE A 487 13.85 -20.14 -13.99
N VAL A 488 13.36 -19.23 -14.85
CA VAL A 488 13.28 -19.45 -16.31
C VAL A 488 14.66 -19.39 -16.98
N ASN A 489 15.57 -18.58 -16.42
CA ASN A 489 16.99 -18.48 -16.76
C ASN A 489 17.29 -18.27 -18.26
N ILE A 490 16.69 -17.22 -18.85
CA ILE A 490 16.91 -16.79 -20.24
C ILE A 490 18.08 -15.81 -20.42
N GLY A 491 18.97 -15.69 -19.43
CA GLY A 491 20.21 -14.92 -19.52
C GLY A 491 20.08 -13.39 -19.43
N ARG A 492 18.90 -12.86 -19.09
CA ARG A 492 18.68 -11.42 -18.86
C ARG A 492 19.23 -10.99 -17.49
N ARG A 493 19.88 -9.83 -17.46
CA ARG A 493 20.53 -9.25 -16.27
C ARG A 493 20.29 -7.76 -16.15
N HIS A 494 20.46 -7.23 -14.95
CA HIS A 494 20.29 -5.81 -14.59
C HIS A 494 21.51 -5.25 -13.82
N ASP A 495 22.70 -5.67 -14.22
CA ASP A 495 24.02 -5.20 -13.75
C ASP A 495 24.98 -4.97 -14.93
N ARG A 496 24.45 -4.50 -16.05
CA ARG A 496 25.18 -4.44 -17.32
C ARG A 496 26.22 -3.31 -17.37
N ASP A 497 27.42 -3.65 -17.82
CA ASP A 497 28.57 -2.74 -17.88
C ASP A 497 28.55 -1.87 -19.15
N VAL A 498 28.60 -0.54 -18.95
CA VAL A 498 28.70 0.46 -20.01
C VAL A 498 29.95 0.30 -20.86
N ALA A 499 31.09 -0.09 -20.29
CA ALA A 499 32.32 -0.31 -21.06
C ALA A 499 32.20 -1.47 -22.07
N ALA A 500 31.29 -2.41 -21.80
CA ALA A 500 30.93 -3.50 -22.72
C ALA A 500 29.85 -3.11 -23.75
N GLY A 501 29.48 -1.82 -23.81
CA GLY A 501 28.52 -1.27 -24.77
C GLY A 501 27.06 -1.39 -24.35
N TRP A 502 26.78 -1.70 -23.07
CA TRP A 502 25.45 -1.64 -22.48
C TRP A 502 25.11 -0.22 -22.03
N ALA A 503 25.04 0.68 -23.00
CA ALA A 503 24.74 2.09 -22.80
C ALA A 503 23.79 2.57 -23.89
N TRP A 504 23.04 3.63 -23.63
CA TRP A 504 22.25 4.30 -24.67
C TRP A 504 23.16 4.78 -25.80
N GLY A 505 22.90 4.36 -27.05
CA GLY A 505 23.78 4.54 -28.21
C GLY A 505 24.98 3.58 -28.28
N GLY A 506 25.05 2.59 -27.40
CA GLY A 506 26.06 1.53 -27.37
C GLY A 506 25.74 0.36 -28.30
N ILE A 507 26.63 -0.63 -28.39
CA ILE A 507 26.44 -1.80 -29.27
C ILE A 507 25.33 -2.76 -28.80
N GLN A 508 24.86 -2.62 -27.55
CA GLN A 508 23.76 -3.42 -26.99
C GLN A 508 22.43 -2.64 -26.94
N ASP A 509 22.41 -1.37 -27.36
CA ASP A 509 21.20 -0.57 -27.53
C ASP A 509 20.53 -0.95 -28.86
N ASP A 510 19.62 -1.91 -28.79
CA ASP A 510 18.93 -2.55 -29.91
C ASP A 510 17.45 -2.13 -30.05
N THR A 511 16.99 -1.14 -29.27
CA THR A 511 15.58 -0.75 -29.05
C THR A 511 14.65 -1.86 -28.50
N GLN A 512 15.20 -3.03 -28.18
CA GLN A 512 14.50 -4.24 -27.76
C GLN A 512 15.06 -4.73 -26.42
N TYR A 513 15.28 -6.05 -26.27
CA TYR A 513 15.68 -6.67 -25.00
C TYR A 513 17.09 -6.29 -24.54
N GLY A 514 17.99 -5.90 -25.43
CA GLY A 514 19.28 -5.31 -25.06
C GLY A 514 19.07 -4.00 -24.32
N SER A 515 18.21 -3.15 -24.88
CA SER A 515 17.85 -1.83 -24.38
C SER A 515 17.02 -1.87 -23.09
N GLU A 516 16.17 -2.88 -22.93
CA GLU A 516 15.46 -3.10 -21.68
C GLU A 516 16.39 -3.54 -20.54
N GLN A 517 17.46 -4.29 -20.82
CA GLN A 517 18.47 -4.59 -19.80
C GLN A 517 19.32 -3.37 -19.43
N ILE A 518 19.53 -2.43 -20.37
CA ILE A 518 20.11 -1.10 -20.08
C ILE A 518 19.19 -0.35 -19.11
N LEU A 519 17.89 -0.26 -19.41
CA LEU A 519 16.90 0.37 -18.53
C LEU A 519 16.76 -0.33 -17.17
N SER A 520 16.79 -1.66 -17.15
CA SER A 520 16.70 -2.42 -15.92
C SER A 520 17.93 -2.25 -15.05
N THR A 521 19.12 -2.18 -15.65
CA THR A 521 20.36 -1.89 -14.92
C THR A 521 20.32 -0.53 -14.23
N LEU A 522 19.94 0.52 -14.95
CA LEU A 522 19.93 1.88 -14.39
C LEU A 522 18.85 2.04 -13.31
N LEU A 523 17.66 1.48 -13.50
CA LEU A 523 16.60 1.56 -12.48
C LEU A 523 16.92 0.68 -11.26
N PHE A 524 17.66 -0.41 -11.43
CA PHE A 524 18.19 -1.18 -10.30
C PHE A 524 19.23 -0.38 -9.50
N TRP A 525 20.00 0.51 -10.14
CA TRP A 525 20.87 1.45 -9.41
C TRP A 525 20.06 2.43 -8.57
N VAL A 526 18.96 2.98 -9.11
CA VAL A 526 18.04 3.83 -8.33
C VAL A 526 17.53 3.08 -7.11
N TYR A 527 16.99 1.88 -7.30
CA TYR A 527 16.50 1.03 -6.22
C TYR A 527 17.58 0.79 -5.15
N ARG A 528 18.79 0.38 -5.54
CA ARG A 528 19.88 0.12 -4.59
C ARG A 528 20.31 1.37 -3.83
N SER A 529 20.52 2.49 -4.52
CA SER A 529 20.94 3.76 -3.93
C SER A 529 19.90 4.38 -2.99
N THR A 530 18.63 3.99 -3.12
CA THR A 530 17.51 4.57 -2.36
C THR A 530 16.96 3.66 -1.25
N GLY A 531 17.57 2.49 -1.05
CA GLY A 531 17.24 1.60 0.07
C GLY A 531 17.26 0.10 -0.26
N GLY A 532 17.38 -0.28 -1.53
CA GLY A 532 17.46 -1.67 -1.97
C GLY A 532 18.70 -2.44 -1.49
N ASP A 533 19.74 -1.72 -1.05
CA ASP A 533 20.93 -2.28 -0.41
C ASP A 533 20.89 -2.17 1.13
N ASP A 534 19.82 -1.62 1.71
CA ASP A 534 19.66 -1.53 3.16
C ASP A 534 19.49 -2.93 3.77
N PRO A 535 20.09 -3.25 4.93
CA PRO A 535 19.90 -4.55 5.58
C PRO A 535 18.47 -4.78 6.11
N VAL A 536 17.65 -3.74 6.23
CA VAL A 536 16.27 -3.82 6.74
C VAL A 536 15.32 -4.09 5.58
N ARG A 537 14.68 -5.26 5.59
CA ARG A 537 13.72 -5.69 4.56
C ARG A 537 12.59 -4.68 4.29
N ALA A 538 12.05 -4.03 5.32
CA ALA A 538 11.00 -3.03 5.14
C ALA A 538 11.48 -1.78 4.36
N VAL A 539 12.78 -1.45 4.42
CA VAL A 539 13.37 -0.35 3.65
C VAL A 539 13.52 -0.77 2.19
N GLN A 540 13.98 -2.01 1.94
CA GLN A 540 14.03 -2.59 0.60
C GLN A 540 12.64 -2.63 -0.05
N GLU A 541 11.63 -3.14 0.66
CA GLU A 541 10.24 -3.22 0.19
C GLU A 541 9.67 -1.84 -0.14
N PHE A 542 9.92 -0.84 0.71
CA PHE A 542 9.51 0.54 0.43
C PHE A 542 10.20 1.09 -0.83
N ALA A 543 11.51 0.90 -0.96
CA ALA A 543 12.26 1.41 -2.11
C ALA A 543 11.77 0.79 -3.43
N ALA A 544 11.52 -0.53 -3.43
CA ALA A 544 10.96 -1.24 -4.56
C ALA A 544 9.55 -0.74 -4.92
N ARG A 545 8.67 -0.57 -3.92
CA ARG A 545 7.30 -0.08 -4.14
C ARG A 545 7.27 1.35 -4.65
N TYR A 546 8.07 2.25 -4.08
CA TYR A 546 8.08 3.64 -4.53
C TYR A 546 8.61 3.76 -5.96
N LEU A 547 9.69 3.04 -6.31
CA LEU A 547 10.18 3.04 -7.70
C LEU A 547 9.16 2.44 -8.68
N ALA A 548 8.49 1.34 -8.32
CA ALA A 548 7.41 0.78 -9.13
C ALA A 548 6.25 1.78 -9.31
N PHE A 549 5.87 2.49 -8.26
CA PHE A 549 4.88 3.58 -8.33
C PHE A 549 5.33 4.69 -9.30
N LEU A 550 6.59 5.12 -9.24
CA LEU A 550 7.13 6.13 -10.17
C LEU A 550 7.14 5.64 -11.62
N ILE A 551 7.50 4.39 -11.87
CA ILE A 551 7.43 3.76 -13.20
C ILE A 551 6.00 3.79 -13.74
N ILE A 552 5.02 3.33 -12.96
CA ILE A 552 3.60 3.31 -13.34
C ILE A 552 3.13 4.75 -13.58
N LYS A 553 3.35 5.66 -12.63
CA LYS A 553 2.94 7.07 -12.75
C LYS A 553 3.55 7.73 -14.00
N ALA A 554 4.85 7.54 -14.24
CA ALA A 554 5.55 8.10 -15.40
C ALA A 554 4.96 7.59 -16.71
N ILE A 555 4.77 6.27 -16.86
CA ILE A 555 4.17 5.69 -18.07
C ILE A 555 2.76 6.25 -18.28
N GLY A 556 1.96 6.40 -17.22
CA GLY A 556 0.61 6.98 -17.28
C GLY A 556 0.54 8.42 -17.77
N THR A 557 1.68 9.13 -17.83
CA THR A 557 1.76 10.50 -18.39
C THR A 557 2.22 10.54 -19.85
N LEU A 558 2.70 9.42 -20.39
CA LEU A 558 3.09 9.33 -21.79
C LEU A 558 1.85 9.18 -22.68
N THR A 559 1.87 9.78 -23.86
CA THR A 559 0.75 9.71 -24.81
C THR A 559 1.11 9.11 -26.17
N VAL A 560 2.41 8.93 -26.44
CA VAL A 560 2.97 8.40 -27.69
C VAL A 560 4.32 7.74 -27.42
N THR A 561 4.73 6.85 -28.32
CA THR A 561 6.09 6.27 -28.29
C THR A 561 7.15 7.31 -28.63
N THR A 562 8.38 7.05 -28.21
CA THR A 562 9.54 7.90 -28.46
C THR A 562 10.79 7.05 -28.63
N THR A 563 11.68 7.47 -29.54
CA THR A 563 13.03 6.89 -29.67
C THR A 563 14.04 7.57 -28.76
N ASN A 564 13.63 8.61 -28.00
CA ASN A 564 14.50 9.33 -27.09
C ASN A 564 14.25 8.89 -25.63
N PRO A 565 15.19 8.16 -24.99
CA PRO A 565 15.06 7.73 -23.60
C PRO A 565 14.99 8.89 -22.60
N GLU A 566 15.48 10.09 -22.94
CA GLU A 566 15.41 11.27 -22.07
C GLU A 566 13.97 11.70 -21.76
N ILE A 567 13.02 11.44 -22.67
CA ILE A 567 11.61 11.71 -22.40
C ILE A 567 11.11 10.88 -21.23
N TYR A 568 11.53 9.61 -21.14
CA TYR A 568 11.14 8.74 -20.03
C TYR A 568 11.89 9.08 -18.74
N ALA A 569 13.18 9.44 -18.83
CA ALA A 569 13.93 9.97 -17.69
C ALA A 569 13.23 11.20 -17.09
N THR A 570 12.76 12.12 -17.95
CA THR A 570 12.00 13.30 -17.55
C THR A 570 10.67 12.92 -16.89
N ALA A 571 9.91 12.01 -17.50
CA ALA A 571 8.64 11.55 -16.93
C ALA A 571 8.80 10.90 -15.54
N LEU A 572 9.91 10.18 -15.29
CA LEU A 572 10.22 9.61 -13.97
C LEU A 572 10.59 10.70 -12.94
N MET A 573 11.37 11.70 -13.33
CA MET A 573 11.70 12.85 -12.48
C MET A 573 10.43 13.64 -12.13
N ASP A 574 9.62 13.98 -13.14
CA ASP A 574 8.33 14.66 -12.97
C ASP A 574 7.37 13.84 -12.10
N ALA A 575 7.37 12.51 -12.23
CA ALA A 575 6.56 11.63 -11.39
C ALA A 575 6.96 11.73 -9.90
N ASP A 576 8.26 11.79 -9.58
CA ASP A 576 8.74 12.00 -8.21
C ASP A 576 8.37 13.42 -7.73
N GLU A 577 8.77 14.44 -8.46
CA GLU A 577 8.56 15.85 -8.10
C GLU A 577 7.09 16.23 -7.96
N SER A 578 6.18 15.60 -8.71
CA SER A 578 4.73 15.87 -8.61
C SER A 578 4.01 14.98 -7.58
N THR A 579 4.70 14.09 -6.87
CA THR A 579 4.07 13.23 -5.86
C THR A 579 3.90 13.97 -4.55
N LEU A 580 2.65 14.25 -4.17
CA LEU A 580 2.33 14.90 -2.90
C LEU A 580 2.53 13.95 -1.71
N ASN A 581 2.09 12.69 -1.86
CA ASN A 581 2.22 11.66 -0.83
C ASN A 581 2.01 10.26 -1.43
N PHE A 582 2.93 9.34 -1.14
CA PHE A 582 2.82 7.92 -1.39
C PHE A 582 3.17 7.16 -0.11
N GLU A 583 2.20 6.48 0.51
CA GLU A 583 2.41 5.70 1.75
C GLU A 583 3.14 6.48 2.88
N GLY A 584 2.87 7.79 3.00
CA GLY A 584 3.51 8.67 3.99
C GLY A 584 4.84 9.27 3.53
N HIS A 585 5.25 9.05 2.27
CA HIS A 585 6.43 9.65 1.66
C HIS A 585 6.04 10.77 0.67
N PRO A 586 6.45 12.03 0.91
CA PRO A 586 6.35 13.07 -0.09
C PRO A 586 7.42 12.87 -1.17
N GLY A 587 7.07 13.17 -2.42
CA GLY A 587 8.01 13.11 -3.54
C GLY A 587 8.90 14.35 -3.65
N GLY A 588 9.82 14.30 -4.61
CA GLY A 588 10.82 15.33 -4.89
C GLY A 588 12.20 15.03 -4.29
N ALA A 589 12.40 13.83 -3.73
CA ALA A 589 13.68 13.43 -3.12
C ALA A 589 14.55 12.55 -4.04
N TRP A 590 13.98 11.92 -5.08
CA TRP A 590 14.64 10.88 -5.86
C TRP A 590 15.02 11.31 -7.28
N HIS A 591 14.43 12.39 -7.81
CA HIS A 591 14.65 12.84 -9.20
C HIS A 591 16.13 13.01 -9.56
N LYS A 592 16.99 13.47 -8.65
CA LYS A 592 18.44 13.57 -8.90
C LYS A 592 19.12 12.21 -9.04
N VAL A 593 18.78 11.24 -8.18
CA VAL A 593 19.25 9.84 -8.29
C VAL A 593 18.76 9.21 -9.61
N ILE A 594 17.51 9.49 -9.99
CA ILE A 594 16.92 9.02 -11.24
C ILE A 594 17.72 9.55 -12.43
N ARG A 595 17.91 10.87 -12.54
CA ARG A 595 18.75 11.45 -13.61
C ARG A 595 20.11 10.76 -13.61
N TRP A 596 20.80 10.79 -12.47
CA TRP A 596 22.15 10.23 -12.36
C TRP A 596 22.22 8.79 -12.88
N SER A 597 21.23 7.93 -12.61
CA SER A 597 21.23 6.56 -13.13
C SER A 597 21.24 6.49 -14.67
N PHE A 598 20.51 7.39 -15.35
CA PHE A 598 20.53 7.46 -16.81
C PHE A 598 21.87 7.96 -17.35
N GLU A 599 22.47 8.96 -16.69
CA GLU A 599 23.83 9.42 -16.97
C GLU A 599 24.83 8.26 -16.87
N GLN A 600 24.74 7.47 -15.80
CA GLN A 600 25.64 6.35 -15.58
C GLN A 600 25.49 5.25 -16.61
N GLN A 601 24.31 5.10 -17.22
CA GLN A 601 24.07 4.17 -18.33
C GLN A 601 24.25 4.81 -19.72
N GLY A 602 25.03 5.90 -19.79
CA GLY A 602 25.49 6.52 -21.02
C GLY A 602 24.51 7.50 -21.67
N LEU A 603 23.37 7.81 -21.05
CA LEU A 603 22.54 8.93 -21.51
C LEU A 603 23.28 10.25 -21.29
N TYR A 604 23.00 11.28 -22.10
CA TYR A 604 23.59 12.62 -22.02
C TYR A 604 25.05 12.72 -22.51
N GLN A 605 25.40 11.99 -23.58
CA GLN A 605 26.71 12.14 -24.21
C GLN A 605 26.94 13.57 -24.75
N PRO A 606 28.15 14.13 -24.59
CA PRO A 606 28.48 15.43 -25.18
C PRO A 606 28.44 15.39 -26.70
N ALA A 607 28.23 16.55 -27.32
CA ALA A 607 28.25 16.67 -28.77
C ALA A 607 29.59 16.17 -29.36
N GLY A 608 29.52 15.23 -30.29
CA GLY A 608 30.70 14.63 -30.92
C GLY A 608 31.36 13.49 -30.12
N ALA A 609 30.72 13.01 -29.04
CA ALA A 609 31.17 11.81 -28.33
C ALA A 609 31.33 10.60 -29.27
N PRO A 610 32.30 9.71 -29.02
CA PRO A 610 32.49 8.50 -29.82
C PRO A 610 31.26 7.58 -29.83
N THR A 611 30.93 7.07 -31.01
CA THR A 611 29.93 6.01 -31.20
C THR A 611 30.61 4.72 -31.68
N PRO A 612 30.23 3.54 -31.18
CA PRO A 612 29.19 3.28 -30.19
C PRO A 612 29.58 3.78 -28.78
N VAL A 613 28.59 4.15 -27.98
CA VAL A 613 28.78 4.65 -26.61
C VAL A 613 29.32 3.53 -25.71
N THR A 614 30.35 3.84 -24.94
CA THR A 614 31.05 2.92 -24.01
C THR A 614 31.47 3.58 -22.70
N GLN A 615 30.92 4.75 -22.39
CA GLN A 615 31.22 5.53 -21.19
C GLN A 615 29.91 6.13 -20.64
N PRO A 616 29.84 6.45 -19.32
CA PRO A 616 28.79 7.30 -18.78
C PRO A 616 28.67 8.62 -19.55
N GLY A 617 27.50 9.24 -19.51
CA GLY A 617 27.31 10.58 -20.09
C GLY A 617 27.64 11.71 -19.12
N ASP A 618 27.34 12.93 -19.54
CA ASP A 618 27.69 14.12 -18.78
C ASP A 618 26.74 14.35 -17.58
N PRO A 619 27.27 14.88 -16.46
CA PRO A 619 26.47 15.41 -15.37
C PRO A 619 25.57 16.58 -15.83
N PRO A 620 24.61 17.04 -15.01
CA PRO A 620 23.90 18.29 -15.29
C PRO A 620 24.89 19.44 -15.57
N ALA A 621 24.43 20.47 -16.28
CA ALA A 621 25.27 21.63 -16.60
C ALA A 621 25.85 22.28 -15.33
N VAL A 622 25.04 22.41 -14.29
CA VAL A 622 25.46 22.80 -12.94
C VAL A 622 25.04 21.69 -11.99
N ASP A 623 25.97 21.19 -11.18
CA ASP A 623 25.77 20.08 -10.26
C ASP A 623 26.67 20.31 -9.04
N VAL A 624 26.21 21.15 -8.11
CA VAL A 624 26.98 21.49 -6.91
C VAL A 624 26.74 20.46 -5.83
N TYR A 625 27.80 20.06 -5.15
CA TYR A 625 27.72 18.98 -4.18
C TYR A 625 28.56 19.25 -2.93
N ILE A 626 28.19 18.61 -1.83
CA ILE A 626 29.00 18.51 -0.62
C ILE A 626 29.45 17.05 -0.52
N ASP A 627 30.75 16.78 -0.47
CA ASP A 627 31.24 15.40 -0.59
C ASP A 627 30.96 14.59 0.69
N ASP A 628 30.10 13.59 0.60
CA ASP A 628 29.84 12.62 1.67
C ASP A 628 30.69 11.35 1.55
N GLY A 629 31.68 11.35 0.65
CA GLY A 629 32.54 10.21 0.32
C GLY A 629 32.23 9.62 -1.06
N ARG A 630 31.18 10.10 -1.76
CA ARG A 630 30.77 9.65 -3.09
C ARG A 630 31.15 10.62 -4.21
N ALA A 631 31.92 11.68 -3.93
CA ALA A 631 32.37 12.68 -4.89
C ALA A 631 31.22 13.28 -5.73
N GLY A 632 30.08 13.54 -5.06
CA GLY A 632 28.87 14.10 -5.69
C GLY A 632 28.01 13.08 -6.46
N THR A 633 28.25 11.78 -6.31
CA THR A 633 27.46 10.70 -6.93
C THR A 633 26.59 9.96 -5.90
N TYR A 634 25.79 8.99 -6.35
CA TYR A 634 24.79 8.31 -5.50
C TYR A 634 25.08 6.83 -5.22
N ALA A 635 26.23 6.31 -5.67
CA ALA A 635 26.69 4.96 -5.36
C ALA A 635 28.09 4.97 -4.72
N PRO A 636 28.39 4.03 -3.80
CA PRO A 636 27.51 2.98 -3.28
C PRO A 636 26.38 3.53 -2.38
N TYR A 637 25.42 2.66 -2.00
CA TYR A 637 24.43 2.98 -0.98
C TYR A 637 25.12 3.41 0.32
N LEU A 638 24.64 4.50 0.93
CA LEU A 638 25.26 5.12 2.10
C LEU A 638 24.40 4.93 3.34
N ALA A 639 24.63 3.84 4.07
CA ALA A 639 23.92 3.54 5.32
C ALA A 639 24.23 4.54 6.45
N ASP A 640 25.46 5.06 6.48
CA ASP A 640 25.88 6.13 7.39
C ASP A 640 26.36 7.35 6.58
N PHE A 641 25.52 8.38 6.52
CA PHE A 641 25.78 9.64 5.83
C PHE A 641 26.15 10.77 6.80
N THR A 642 26.47 10.45 8.06
CA THR A 642 26.55 11.44 9.15
C THR A 642 27.96 11.88 9.51
N ALA A 643 28.97 11.45 8.75
CA ALA A 643 30.39 11.62 9.09
C ALA A 643 31.22 12.35 8.03
N THR A 644 30.59 13.11 7.11
CA THR A 644 31.33 13.83 6.06
C THR A 644 32.43 14.74 6.63
N GLY A 645 33.57 14.79 5.94
CA GLY A 645 34.67 15.73 6.21
C GLY A 645 34.48 17.11 5.57
N ASP A 646 33.56 17.26 4.63
CA ASP A 646 33.29 18.51 3.91
C ASP A 646 32.30 19.42 4.64
N VAL A 647 31.76 18.96 5.77
CA VAL A 647 31.22 19.80 6.83
C VAL A 647 32.13 19.64 8.02
N TRP A 648 32.69 20.71 8.57
CA TRP A 648 33.49 20.63 9.80
C TRP A 648 33.24 21.81 10.72
N ASN A 649 33.68 21.66 11.97
CA ASN A 649 33.52 22.66 13.01
C ASN A 649 34.91 23.13 13.47
N ARG A 650 35.00 24.39 13.84
CA ARG A 650 36.14 25.02 14.52
C ARG A 650 35.63 25.69 15.80
N GLN A 651 36.43 25.69 16.85
CA GLN A 651 36.07 26.40 18.08
C GLN A 651 36.18 27.91 17.91
N LEU A 652 37.12 28.37 17.08
CA LEU A 652 37.33 29.78 16.74
C LEU A 652 37.21 29.97 15.22
N PRO A 653 36.87 31.18 14.72
CA PRO A 653 36.73 31.42 13.29
C PRO A 653 38.10 31.71 12.68
N ASP A 654 38.97 30.70 12.69
CA ASP A 654 40.37 30.77 12.29
C ASP A 654 40.63 30.32 10.85
N GLY A 655 39.59 29.84 10.15
CA GLY A 655 39.69 29.32 8.78
C GLY A 655 40.43 27.99 8.66
N GLY A 656 40.70 27.31 9.78
CA GLY A 656 41.30 25.97 9.77
C GLY A 656 40.38 24.94 9.10
N ALA A 657 40.97 23.94 8.47
CA ALA A 657 40.25 22.87 7.76
C ALA A 657 40.05 21.59 8.60
N ALA A 658 40.68 21.50 9.77
CA ALA A 658 40.54 20.34 10.65
C ALA A 658 39.28 20.47 11.52
N HIS A 659 38.52 19.40 11.65
CA HIS A 659 37.39 19.36 12.57
C HIS A 659 37.85 19.43 14.04
N GLU A 660 37.17 20.26 14.83
CA GLU A 660 37.26 20.32 16.28
C GLU A 660 35.87 20.13 16.87
N GLU A 661 35.79 19.36 17.96
CA GLU A 661 34.54 19.22 18.69
C GLU A 661 34.09 20.59 19.24
N PRO A 662 32.79 20.92 19.10
CA PRO A 662 32.23 22.13 19.66
C PRO A 662 32.25 22.07 21.18
N LEU A 663 32.25 23.24 21.82
CA LEU A 663 32.24 23.35 23.27
C LEU A 663 30.85 23.75 23.76
N ALA A 664 30.31 23.03 24.74
CA ALA A 664 29.01 23.33 25.32
C ALA A 664 29.00 24.72 25.98
N GLY A 665 28.05 25.57 25.58
CA GLY A 665 27.91 26.94 26.06
C GLY A 665 28.83 27.96 25.38
N PHE A 666 29.59 27.57 24.35
CA PHE A 666 30.47 28.46 23.58
C PHE A 666 29.94 28.66 22.15
N PRO A 667 30.22 29.82 21.52
CA PRO A 667 30.10 29.94 20.07
C PRO A 667 31.00 28.92 19.37
N SER A 668 30.53 28.39 18.25
CA SER A 668 31.25 27.47 17.38
C SER A 668 31.08 27.91 15.93
N TYR A 669 32.01 27.50 15.06
CA TYR A 669 32.10 27.99 13.70
C TYR A 669 32.21 26.83 12.72
N ALA A 670 31.12 26.57 12.01
CA ALA A 670 31.09 25.54 10.98
C ALA A 670 31.56 26.07 9.63
N TYR A 671 32.12 25.19 8.82
CA TYR A 671 32.56 25.46 7.46
C TYR A 671 32.09 24.32 6.57
N VAL A 672 31.76 24.66 5.33
CA VAL A 672 31.24 23.73 4.33
C VAL A 672 32.05 23.88 3.05
N ARG A 673 32.57 22.77 2.54
CA ARG A 673 33.18 22.70 1.20
C ARG A 673 32.13 22.30 0.19
N VAL A 674 32.06 23.04 -0.90
CA VAL A 674 31.15 22.80 -2.02
C VAL A 674 31.96 22.61 -3.28
N GLY A 675 31.76 21.50 -3.97
CA GLY A 675 32.30 21.22 -5.29
C GLY A 675 31.29 21.45 -6.41
N ASN A 676 31.75 21.50 -7.65
CA ASN A 676 30.90 21.49 -8.83
C ASN A 676 31.30 20.32 -9.75
N ARG A 677 30.44 19.31 -9.84
CA ARG A 677 30.59 18.16 -10.74
C ARG A 677 30.14 18.48 -12.16
N GLY A 678 29.35 19.54 -12.34
CA GLY A 678 28.71 19.90 -13.60
C GLY A 678 29.69 20.32 -14.70
N THR A 679 29.19 20.38 -15.93
CA THR A 679 29.98 20.71 -17.12
C THR A 679 30.16 22.23 -17.34
N GLN A 680 29.41 23.06 -16.63
CA GLN A 680 29.46 24.52 -16.67
C GLN A 680 29.79 25.11 -15.30
N GLU A 681 30.15 26.40 -15.32
CA GLU A 681 30.41 27.16 -14.10
C GLU A 681 29.13 27.34 -13.28
N ALA A 682 29.20 27.08 -11.97
CA ALA A 682 28.09 27.28 -11.03
C ALA A 682 28.10 28.73 -10.51
N THR A 683 27.04 29.49 -10.79
CA THR A 683 26.85 30.84 -10.27
C THR A 683 25.88 30.87 -9.10
N ASP A 684 25.95 31.94 -8.30
CA ASP A 684 25.08 32.16 -7.14
C ASP A 684 25.08 30.99 -6.14
N VAL A 685 26.25 30.35 -5.99
CA VAL A 685 26.43 29.24 -5.05
C VAL A 685 26.21 29.76 -3.62
N ALA A 686 25.27 29.16 -2.90
CA ALA A 686 24.98 29.47 -1.52
C ALA A 686 24.86 28.19 -0.70
N VAL A 687 25.14 28.29 0.60
CA VAL A 687 24.95 27.20 1.57
C VAL A 687 24.11 27.71 2.73
N LYS A 688 23.03 26.98 3.01
CA LYS A 688 22.26 27.10 4.25
C LYS A 688 22.74 26.07 5.25
N LEU A 689 22.85 26.44 6.52
CA LEU A 689 23.29 25.53 7.59
C LEU A 689 22.24 25.45 8.71
N TYR A 690 21.95 24.21 9.11
CA TYR A 690 20.98 23.88 10.14
C TYR A 690 21.61 23.02 11.22
N ARG A 691 21.04 23.09 12.42
CA ARG A 691 21.37 22.25 13.56
C ARG A 691 20.15 21.52 14.10
N SER A 692 20.35 20.36 14.70
CA SER A 692 19.30 19.62 15.40
C SER A 692 19.87 18.78 16.55
N ASP A 693 19.00 18.44 17.50
CA ASP A 693 19.25 17.41 18.50
C ASP A 693 18.80 16.06 17.93
N PRO A 694 19.66 15.03 17.86
CA PRO A 694 19.28 13.71 17.35
C PRO A 694 18.07 13.09 18.05
N ALA A 695 17.78 13.45 19.31
CA ALA A 695 16.62 12.96 20.05
C ALA A 695 15.27 13.40 19.47
N THR A 696 15.26 14.37 18.56
CA THR A 696 14.05 14.86 17.87
C THR A 696 13.55 13.93 16.76
N GLY A 697 14.34 12.91 16.39
CA GLY A 697 14.03 12.03 15.26
C GLY A 697 14.40 12.59 13.88
N LEU A 698 14.96 13.81 13.83
CA LEU A 698 15.60 14.41 12.64
C LEU A 698 14.71 14.53 11.39
N ALA A 699 13.38 14.62 11.55
CA ALA A 699 12.47 14.86 10.43
C ALA A 699 12.72 16.24 9.79
N TRP A 700 12.96 16.29 8.49
CA TRP A 700 13.10 17.52 7.73
C TRP A 700 11.71 18.12 7.38
N PRO A 701 11.53 19.45 7.40
CA PRO A 701 12.39 20.46 8.04
C PRO A 701 12.10 20.63 9.55
N ASN A 702 11.02 20.03 10.05
CA ASN A 702 10.41 20.35 11.35
C ASN A 702 11.33 20.17 12.57
N ALA A 703 12.28 19.25 12.51
CA ALA A 703 13.22 18.98 13.59
C ALA A 703 14.50 19.84 13.52
N TRP A 704 14.67 20.66 12.48
CA TRP A 704 15.90 21.38 12.19
C TRP A 704 15.74 22.88 12.42
N THR A 705 16.73 23.48 13.05
CA THR A 705 16.78 24.93 13.32
C THR A 705 17.94 25.55 12.56
N PRO A 706 17.76 26.66 11.83
CA PRO A 706 18.89 27.37 11.21
C PRO A 706 19.97 27.74 12.24
N THR A 707 21.23 27.76 11.83
CA THR A 707 22.32 28.29 12.68
C THR A 707 22.23 29.81 12.82
N ASP A 708 23.01 30.39 13.75
CA ASP A 708 22.97 31.84 14.02
C ASP A 708 23.38 32.65 12.78
N THR A 709 24.29 32.09 11.97
CA THR A 709 24.49 32.48 10.57
C THR A 709 23.75 31.44 9.72
N PRO A 710 22.55 31.72 9.21
CA PRO A 710 21.74 30.69 8.56
C PRO A 710 22.19 30.39 7.13
N GLU A 711 22.80 31.36 6.43
CA GLU A 711 23.14 31.25 5.01
C GLU A 711 24.37 32.10 4.69
N LEU A 712 25.24 31.60 3.80
CA LEU A 712 26.35 32.32 3.19
C LEU A 712 26.39 32.05 1.70
N ALA A 713 26.81 33.05 0.92
CA ALA A 713 27.06 32.93 -0.52
C ALA A 713 28.56 32.85 -0.81
N ALA A 714 28.92 32.13 -1.86
CA ALA A 714 30.28 32.09 -2.38
C ALA A 714 30.67 33.47 -2.94
N THR A 715 31.96 33.83 -2.83
CA THR A 715 32.47 35.13 -3.30
C THR A 715 32.53 35.26 -4.82
N GLY A 716 32.41 34.14 -5.51
CA GLY A 716 32.49 34.05 -6.96
C GLY A 716 32.00 32.67 -7.42
N PRO A 717 31.91 32.49 -8.73
CA PRO A 717 31.38 31.26 -9.28
C PRO A 717 32.38 30.08 -9.13
N VAL A 718 31.86 28.85 -9.18
CA VAL A 718 32.66 27.63 -9.01
C VAL A 718 32.80 26.93 -10.37
N PRO A 719 34.01 26.86 -10.98
CA PRO A 719 34.18 26.25 -12.28
C PRO A 719 33.94 24.73 -12.24
N PRO A 720 33.73 24.07 -13.40
CA PRO A 720 33.68 22.60 -13.49
C PRO A 720 34.88 21.93 -12.83
N GLY A 721 34.64 20.95 -11.95
CA GLY A 721 35.66 20.27 -11.15
C GLY A 721 36.31 21.16 -10.06
N GLY A 722 35.85 22.40 -9.90
CA GLY A 722 36.31 23.33 -8.88
C GLY A 722 35.63 23.12 -7.53
N GLN A 723 36.19 23.75 -6.50
CA GLN A 723 35.65 23.73 -5.15
C GLN A 723 35.79 25.11 -4.48
N THR A 724 34.91 25.39 -3.53
CA THR A 724 34.97 26.57 -2.66
C THR A 724 34.62 26.19 -1.22
N VAL A 725 35.02 27.02 -0.26
CA VAL A 725 34.69 26.84 1.16
C VAL A 725 33.87 28.03 1.62
N LEU A 726 32.69 27.75 2.18
CA LEU A 726 31.82 28.74 2.80
C LEU A 726 31.91 28.62 4.32
N GLY A 727 32.08 29.75 4.98
CA GLY A 727 32.17 29.85 6.43
C GLY A 727 32.92 31.12 6.85
N PRO A 728 32.96 31.43 8.15
CA PRO A 728 32.36 30.64 9.23
C PRO A 728 30.84 30.83 9.35
N PHE A 729 30.11 29.73 9.52
CA PHE A 729 28.74 29.73 10.02
C PHE A 729 28.76 29.68 11.54
N THR A 730 28.26 30.73 12.20
CA THR A 730 28.20 30.75 13.67
C THR A 730 27.04 29.88 14.15
N TRP A 731 27.29 29.02 15.13
CA TRP A 731 26.30 28.19 15.78
C TRP A 731 26.73 27.86 17.22
N ASN A 732 25.83 27.26 18.01
CA ASN A 732 26.18 26.80 19.35
C ASN A 732 25.28 25.63 19.80
N THR A 733 25.73 25.01 20.88
CA THR A 733 24.97 24.07 21.70
C THR A 733 25.08 24.47 23.16
N GLN A 734 23.98 24.41 23.89
CA GLN A 734 23.94 24.83 25.30
C GLN A 734 24.46 23.74 26.23
N SER A 735 24.35 22.47 25.83
CA SER A 735 24.72 21.31 26.65
C SER A 735 25.73 20.42 25.92
N ALA A 736 26.52 19.68 26.69
CA ALA A 736 27.37 18.62 26.15
C ALA A 736 26.50 17.46 25.65
N GLY A 737 26.93 16.79 24.58
CA GLY A 737 26.18 15.73 23.91
C GLY A 737 26.24 15.82 22.39
N VAL A 738 25.57 14.89 21.72
CA VAL A 738 25.55 14.84 20.26
C VAL A 738 24.64 15.95 19.71
N ALA A 739 25.12 16.61 18.66
CA ALA A 739 24.33 17.51 17.83
C ALA A 739 24.53 17.14 16.35
N CYS A 740 23.56 17.45 15.51
CA CYS A 740 23.62 17.21 14.09
C CYS A 740 23.70 18.55 13.35
N LEU A 741 24.61 18.67 12.38
CA LEU A 741 24.69 19.77 11.43
C LEU A 741 24.26 19.27 10.06
N LEU A 742 23.36 19.97 9.39
CA LEU A 742 22.94 19.70 8.02
C LEU A 742 23.24 20.91 7.15
N ALA A 743 24.07 20.71 6.14
CA ALA A 743 24.42 21.70 5.14
C ALA A 743 23.62 21.44 3.85
N SER A 744 23.11 22.52 3.25
CA SER A 744 22.31 22.51 2.03
C SER A 744 22.91 23.50 1.04
N ALA A 745 23.60 23.00 0.02
CA ALA A 745 24.16 23.80 -1.06
C ALA A 745 23.14 24.04 -2.18
N SER A 746 23.18 25.18 -2.85
CA SER A 746 22.37 25.41 -4.05
C SER A 746 23.09 26.37 -4.99
N ALA A 747 22.78 26.30 -6.28
CA ALA A 747 23.27 27.20 -7.30
C ALA A 747 22.14 27.51 -8.31
N THR A 748 22.32 28.54 -9.12
CA THR A 748 21.40 28.80 -10.24
C THR A 748 21.40 27.58 -11.18
N GLY A 749 20.23 26.94 -11.32
CA GLY A 749 20.06 25.72 -12.14
C GLY A 749 20.24 24.39 -11.38
N ASP A 750 20.60 24.42 -10.10
CA ASP A 750 20.73 23.25 -9.24
C ASP A 750 20.28 23.56 -7.79
N PRO A 751 18.96 23.59 -7.52
CA PRO A 751 18.43 23.78 -6.18
C PRO A 751 18.60 22.52 -5.33
N SER A 752 18.76 22.66 -4.01
CA SER A 752 18.70 21.51 -3.10
C SER A 752 17.27 21.01 -2.91
N ASN A 753 17.13 19.69 -2.78
CA ASN A 753 15.89 19.01 -2.44
C ASN A 753 15.36 19.39 -1.06
N ALA A 754 16.21 19.91 -0.16
CA ALA A 754 15.75 20.47 1.10
C ALA A 754 14.79 21.66 0.93
N ASP A 755 14.88 22.39 -0.19
CA ASP A 755 14.02 23.52 -0.53
C ASP A 755 12.84 23.13 -1.45
N THR A 756 12.89 21.97 -2.13
CA THR A 756 11.91 21.59 -3.17
C THR A 756 11.04 20.38 -2.83
N VAL A 757 11.41 19.56 -1.84
CA VAL A 757 10.64 18.37 -1.46
C VAL A 757 9.21 18.73 -1.00
N ASN A 758 8.22 17.94 -1.42
CA ASN A 758 6.80 18.27 -1.28
C ASN A 758 6.24 18.21 0.16
N GLY A 759 7.02 17.75 1.13
CA GLY A 759 6.54 17.57 2.48
C GLY A 759 7.62 17.14 3.45
N SER A 760 7.21 16.91 4.70
CA SER A 760 8.12 16.46 5.75
C SER A 760 8.46 14.98 5.59
N LEU A 761 9.74 14.65 5.77
CA LEU A 761 10.24 13.28 5.73
C LEU A 761 11.44 13.09 6.66
N PRO A 762 11.74 11.86 7.12
CA PRO A 762 12.97 11.59 7.85
C PRO A 762 14.21 11.97 7.03
N ASN A 763 15.22 12.58 7.66
CA ASN A 763 16.45 13.02 6.99
C ASN A 763 17.16 11.90 6.20
N TRP A 764 17.13 10.65 6.68
CA TRP A 764 17.73 9.51 5.99
C TRP A 764 17.04 9.16 4.66
N ARG A 765 15.83 9.66 4.41
CA ARG A 765 15.12 9.57 3.12
C ARG A 765 15.30 10.80 2.23
N LEU A 766 16.20 11.73 2.61
CA LEU A 766 16.45 12.97 1.89
C LEU A 766 17.95 13.14 1.62
N VAL A 767 18.77 13.15 2.67
CA VAL A 767 20.19 13.53 2.60
C VAL A 767 20.99 12.62 1.65
N PRO A 768 20.88 11.28 1.70
CA PRO A 768 21.67 10.44 0.80
C PRO A 768 21.24 10.52 -0.67
N PHE A 769 20.10 11.15 -0.98
CA PHE A 769 19.47 11.18 -2.30
C PHE A 769 19.60 12.55 -3.00
N ASP A 770 20.27 13.51 -2.35
CA ASP A 770 20.60 14.82 -2.91
C ASP A 770 22.06 15.14 -2.60
N ASN A 771 22.92 15.17 -3.62
CA ASN A 771 24.34 15.45 -3.45
C ASN A 771 24.62 16.90 -2.98
N ASN A 772 23.63 17.79 -3.05
CA ASN A 772 23.67 19.12 -2.45
C ASN A 772 23.57 19.12 -0.92
N LEU A 773 23.16 17.99 -0.32
CA LEU A 773 22.98 17.84 1.12
C LEU A 773 24.09 17.00 1.72
N ALA A 774 24.57 17.43 2.89
CA ALA A 774 25.43 16.60 3.72
C ALA A 774 25.18 16.85 5.20
N GLN A 775 25.26 15.77 5.98
CA GLN A 775 25.11 15.81 7.43
C GLN A 775 26.43 15.48 8.13
N ARG A 776 26.74 16.23 9.18
CA ARG A 776 27.76 15.86 10.17
C ARG A 776 27.18 15.80 11.56
N ASN A 777 27.33 14.65 12.21
CA ASN A 777 27.15 14.53 13.66
C ASN A 777 28.43 14.99 14.36
N VAL A 778 28.26 15.80 15.41
CA VAL A 778 29.34 16.34 16.24
C VAL A 778 29.02 16.07 17.70
N THR A 779 30.04 15.96 18.56
CA THR A 779 29.87 15.70 19.99
C THR A 779 30.37 16.91 20.78
N ALA A 780 29.44 17.72 21.25
CA ALA A 780 29.77 18.84 22.10
C ALA A 780 30.35 18.38 23.43
N VAL A 781 31.51 18.91 23.78
CA VAL A 781 32.24 18.56 25.01
C VAL A 781 32.23 19.70 26.02
N VAL A 782 32.43 19.35 27.30
CA VAL A 782 32.61 20.35 28.36
C VAL A 782 33.97 21.02 28.18
N ALA A 783 34.00 22.35 28.23
CA ALA A 783 35.24 23.12 28.11
C ALA A 783 36.05 23.11 29.40
N ASP A 784 37.38 23.03 29.29
CA ASP A 784 38.30 23.47 30.34
C ASP A 784 38.44 25.00 30.27
N PRO A 785 37.90 25.77 31.25
CA PRO A 785 37.95 27.23 31.18
C PRO A 785 39.38 27.78 31.20
N CYS A 786 40.34 27.10 31.82
CA CYS A 786 41.73 27.55 31.86
C CYS A 786 42.40 27.36 30.49
N GLU A 787 42.16 26.23 29.81
CA GLU A 787 42.63 25.99 28.44
C GLU A 787 42.04 27.01 27.46
N GLN A 788 40.73 27.27 27.57
CA GLN A 788 40.04 28.20 26.66
C GLN A 788 40.52 29.65 26.80
N MET A 789 41.01 30.08 27.97
CA MET A 789 41.67 31.38 28.12
C MET A 789 42.96 31.48 27.30
N GLU A 790 43.73 30.38 27.21
CA GLU A 790 44.94 30.35 26.39
C GLU A 790 44.58 30.36 24.90
N ARG A 791 43.66 29.49 24.48
CA ARG A 791 43.20 29.45 23.07
C ARG A 791 42.67 30.80 22.60
N LEU A 792 41.89 31.49 23.44
CA LEU A 792 41.40 32.84 23.11
C LEU A 792 42.54 33.87 23.02
N ALA A 793 43.58 33.75 23.85
CA ALA A 793 44.76 34.61 23.77
C ALA A 793 45.57 34.35 22.49
N GLU A 794 45.76 33.08 22.11
CA GLU A 794 46.41 32.67 20.86
C GLU A 794 45.65 33.21 19.65
N TYR A 795 44.31 33.11 19.66
CA TYR A 795 43.45 33.67 18.63
C TYR A 795 43.60 35.18 18.48
N ILE A 796 43.66 35.93 19.59
CA ILE A 796 43.88 37.38 19.55
C ILE A 796 45.18 37.74 18.81
N GLY A 797 46.23 36.90 18.96
CA GLY A 797 47.49 37.06 18.23
C GLY A 797 47.37 36.91 16.71
N THR A 798 46.30 36.31 16.19
CA THR A 798 46.07 36.16 14.74
C THR A 798 45.26 37.31 14.14
N LEU A 799 44.66 38.17 14.98
CA LEU A 799 43.75 39.23 14.53
C LEU A 799 44.43 40.45 13.90
N GLY A 800 45.76 40.52 13.91
CA GLY A 800 46.53 41.63 13.35
C GLY A 800 46.28 42.97 14.04
N LEU A 801 46.06 42.94 15.37
CA LEU A 801 45.79 44.15 16.16
C LEU A 801 47.06 45.00 16.34
N THR A 802 46.90 46.26 16.75
CA THR A 802 48.05 47.05 17.20
C THR A 802 48.71 46.38 18.41
N GLN A 803 50.05 46.35 18.44
CA GLN A 803 50.82 45.65 19.48
C GLN A 803 50.37 45.97 20.91
N GLY A 804 50.05 47.24 21.21
CA GLY A 804 49.61 47.65 22.54
C GLY A 804 48.24 47.10 22.93
N LEU A 805 47.30 47.02 21.98
CA LEU A 805 45.97 46.45 22.21
C LEU A 805 46.03 44.94 22.39
N GLU A 806 46.77 44.25 21.51
CA GLU A 806 46.99 42.80 21.59
C GLU A 806 47.55 42.41 22.96
N GLN A 807 48.67 43.04 23.37
CA GLN A 807 49.30 42.79 24.67
C GLN A 807 48.37 43.08 25.85
N SER A 808 47.57 44.14 25.77
CA SER A 808 46.63 44.50 26.84
C SER A 808 45.55 43.42 27.03
N LEU A 809 45.03 42.88 25.93
CA LEU A 809 43.99 41.85 25.94
C LEU A 809 44.55 40.48 26.35
N THR A 810 45.64 40.02 25.74
CA THR A 810 46.26 38.72 26.03
C THR A 810 46.79 38.66 27.47
N ALA A 811 47.37 39.75 27.99
CA ALA A 811 47.80 39.81 29.38
C ALA A 811 46.64 39.59 30.37
N LYS A 812 45.42 40.07 30.07
CA LYS A 812 44.25 39.84 30.94
C LYS A 812 43.84 38.37 30.95
N LEU A 813 43.86 37.71 29.79
CA LEU A 813 43.56 36.29 29.66
C LEU A 813 44.61 35.42 30.34
N HIS A 814 45.91 35.63 30.09
CA HIS A 814 46.97 34.87 30.78
C HIS A 814 46.96 35.09 32.29
N ASN A 815 46.65 36.32 32.77
CA ASN A 815 46.51 36.58 34.19
C ASN A 815 45.29 35.86 34.79
N ALA A 816 44.16 35.81 34.06
CA ALA A 816 42.97 35.06 34.47
C ALA A 816 43.25 33.56 34.50
N ARG A 817 43.96 33.03 33.50
CA ARG A 817 44.37 31.63 33.41
C ARG A 817 45.23 31.21 34.61
N ARG A 818 46.23 32.01 34.99
CA ARG A 818 47.07 31.71 36.17
C ARG A 818 46.28 31.66 37.47
N ASP A 819 45.21 32.44 37.60
CA ASP A 819 44.30 32.36 38.75
C ASP A 819 43.40 31.11 38.65
N CYS A 820 42.89 30.80 37.44
CA CYS A 820 42.13 29.59 37.14
C CYS A 820 42.90 28.31 37.51
N GLU A 821 44.14 28.17 37.05
CA GLU A 821 45.02 27.02 37.33
C GLU A 821 45.35 26.86 38.84
N ARG A 822 45.22 27.93 39.62
CA ARG A 822 45.39 27.92 41.08
C ARG A 822 44.09 27.69 41.85
N GLY A 823 42.97 27.49 41.16
CA GLY A 823 41.64 27.36 41.78
C GLY A 823 41.07 28.68 42.31
N HIS A 824 41.62 29.83 41.89
CA HIS A 824 41.17 31.15 42.32
C HIS A 824 40.08 31.71 41.39
N THR A 825 38.86 31.17 41.51
CA THR A 825 37.71 31.53 40.65
C THR A 825 37.37 33.03 40.68
N THR A 826 37.17 33.64 41.85
CA THR A 826 36.77 35.07 41.93
C THR A 826 37.80 36.02 41.32
N PRO A 827 39.11 35.91 41.61
CA PRO A 827 40.14 36.70 40.93
C PRO A 827 40.19 36.51 39.39
N ALA A 828 39.98 35.29 38.89
CA ALA A 828 39.89 35.00 37.47
C ALA A 828 38.65 35.66 36.84
N CYS A 829 37.47 35.51 37.45
CA CYS A 829 36.23 36.15 37.02
C CYS A 829 36.33 37.68 36.93
N ASN A 830 37.03 38.32 37.87
CA ASN A 830 37.26 39.77 37.84
C ASN A 830 38.12 40.19 36.64
N LYS A 831 39.13 39.38 36.28
CA LYS A 831 40.01 39.65 35.13
C LYS A 831 39.31 39.43 33.80
N LEU A 832 38.46 38.41 33.70
CA LEU A 832 37.57 38.20 32.55
C LEU A 832 36.57 39.37 32.40
N GLY A 833 36.07 39.91 33.52
CA GLY A 833 35.24 41.13 33.51
C GLY A 833 36.00 42.35 32.97
N ALA A 834 37.26 42.52 33.38
CA ALA A 834 38.12 43.59 32.87
C ALA A 834 38.43 43.40 31.37
N PHE A 835 38.67 42.16 30.92
CA PHE A 835 38.83 41.82 29.51
C PHE A 835 37.59 42.22 28.70
N ALA A 836 36.40 41.78 29.12
CA ALA A 836 35.15 42.10 28.44
C ALA A 836 34.89 43.62 28.35
N ASN A 837 35.19 44.37 29.41
CA ASN A 837 35.05 45.82 29.41
C ASN A 837 35.98 46.51 28.41
N GLU A 838 37.21 46.03 28.27
CA GLU A 838 38.15 46.56 27.29
C GLU A 838 37.74 46.22 25.85
N VAL A 839 37.31 44.97 25.59
CA VAL A 839 36.79 44.56 24.28
C VAL A 839 35.64 45.47 23.85
N ARG A 840 34.67 45.73 24.75
CA ARG A 840 33.56 46.67 24.49
C ARG A 840 34.06 48.10 24.22
N ALA A 841 35.04 48.57 24.97
CA ALA A 841 35.59 49.92 24.81
C ALA A 841 36.34 50.12 23.48
N GLN A 842 36.89 49.04 22.92
CA GLN A 842 37.68 49.02 21.69
C GLN A 842 36.87 48.59 20.45
N THR A 843 35.63 48.15 20.62
CA THR A 843 34.72 47.82 19.53
C THR A 843 34.47 49.05 18.66
N GLY A 844 34.68 48.92 17.35
CA GLY A 844 34.59 50.01 16.37
C GLY A 844 35.80 50.96 16.38
N LYS A 845 36.83 50.69 17.18
CA LYS A 845 38.10 51.42 17.22
C LYS A 845 39.24 50.51 16.80
N GLY A 846 39.82 49.78 17.76
CA GLY A 846 40.90 48.82 17.52
C GLY A 846 40.41 47.40 17.21
N LEU A 847 39.11 47.12 17.43
CA LEU A 847 38.46 45.86 17.08
C LEU A 847 37.28 46.12 16.16
N THR A 848 37.09 45.28 15.16
CA THR A 848 35.83 45.27 14.40
C THR A 848 34.69 44.75 15.28
N ALA A 849 33.43 45.03 14.89
CA ALA A 849 32.27 44.51 15.59
C ALA A 849 32.27 42.96 15.62
N ALA A 850 32.64 42.32 14.51
CA ALA A 850 32.74 40.86 14.40
C ALA A 850 33.83 40.29 15.33
N GLN A 851 35.02 40.89 15.35
CA GLN A 851 36.09 40.48 16.26
C GLN A 851 35.64 40.60 17.73
N ALA A 852 35.03 41.72 18.11
CA ALA A 852 34.54 41.91 19.47
C ALA A 852 33.46 40.90 19.86
N GLN A 853 32.57 40.53 18.94
CA GLN A 853 31.54 39.51 19.18
C GLN A 853 32.14 38.13 19.46
N VAL A 854 33.14 37.70 18.69
CA VAL A 854 33.87 36.44 18.92
C VAL A 854 34.51 36.44 20.32
N LEU A 855 35.24 37.51 20.65
CA LEU A 855 35.97 37.62 21.91
C LEU A 855 35.03 37.65 23.13
N LEU A 856 33.92 38.38 23.05
CA LEU A 856 32.93 38.46 24.12
C LEU A 856 32.18 37.14 24.30
N GLY A 857 31.74 36.50 23.20
CA GLY A 857 31.02 35.23 23.28
C GLY A 857 31.87 34.11 23.89
N HIS A 858 33.14 34.03 23.51
CA HIS A 858 34.08 33.09 24.13
C HIS A 858 34.36 33.42 25.60
N ASN A 859 34.57 34.69 25.93
CA ASN A 859 34.72 35.11 27.33
C ASN A 859 33.50 34.75 28.18
N ASP A 860 32.28 34.90 27.65
CA ASP A 860 31.06 34.56 28.37
C ASP A 860 30.92 33.04 28.56
N GLY A 861 31.32 32.23 27.57
CA GLY A 861 31.48 30.77 27.71
C GLY A 861 32.48 30.39 28.81
N ILE A 862 33.67 31.01 28.80
CA ILE A 862 34.72 30.78 29.83
C ILE A 862 34.20 31.13 31.22
N ARG A 863 33.53 32.29 31.36
CA ARG A 863 32.95 32.74 32.62
C ARG A 863 31.92 31.76 33.15
N THR A 864 31.03 31.29 32.28
CA THR A 864 29.99 30.30 32.63
C THR A 864 30.62 28.99 33.08
N ALA A 865 31.58 28.46 32.31
CA ALA A 865 32.30 27.23 32.66
C ALA A 865 33.09 27.33 33.98
N LEU A 866 33.58 28.53 34.31
CA LEU A 866 34.31 28.79 35.56
C LEU A 866 33.39 29.01 36.78
N GLY A 867 32.08 29.20 36.58
CA GLY A 867 31.13 29.53 37.66
C GLY A 867 31.21 30.99 38.12
N CYS A 868 31.55 31.89 37.19
CA CYS A 868 31.29 33.32 37.33
C CYS A 868 29.79 33.63 37.07
#